data_AF-A0A059ZQ68-F1
#
_entry.id   AF-A0A059ZQ68-F1
#
_cell.length_a   1.000
_cell.length_b   1.000
_cell.length_c   1.000
_cell.angle_alpha   90.00
_cell.angle_beta   90.00
_cell.angle_gamma   90.00
#
_symmetry.space_group_name_H-M   'P 1'
#
loop_
_entity.id
_entity.type
_entity.pdbx_description
1 polymer ?
#
loop_
_entity_poly.entity_id
_entity_poly.type
_entity_poly.pdbx_seq_one_letter_code
_entity_poly.pdbx_strand_id
1 'polypeptide(L)'
;MRKLSRKILSAMLAVGLNLLPLQGLIPLAEAAGGLNIPSKDQPQVLIILDNSQGMAGVLQGTDGLSGAIMTGSGTVANNTSSSSPTAYTVSNFTPPAYPTTPVSNGASVPYTVACGSSGLTAAAQSACATIGNGGYVDNSPSMLNAAESAVQGIVSNPTYAGNIQFGLATYQTSGSIQQFNTWVYYMSANNGFSFGNSETAPTGLIAVPNPCYGSVSGNYFTRNSCANIYFNRNLPNLSYNAQLYQSPYLYIQDTSDNPIINDVLYANGFGSGSENSAAAYPSPYNLGNLQAYMQQNTGVNYGAYSTSLSAGMTPTSAGYVPQSFEVWEAQRGFGFNAPTVPNAGRIVVSITRSNSNNAAAIRNATVPEVFLKNGGSLPSNAPISAAAGYSPVAGAFTTALQYLSGQTNNPPPTTCGKKYVIFITDGQPTQGLGGNVYPPLGSAAAGIFGVTSITASTWSSTNNRAVTEAIQAVQNLQSQGINTYVLGVGSAVNPNIPGTTAAQQAEAQQGSYVLQAMAQAGGTQNYYSATTQADVQSALNNIIANILGKSVVSSYAAPPTVTVGSLEFQLKNVNPVTGQGDLFAYPLTANGSLSTTPAWTANGIMNQSNRQSALYTTPVGATSTNGGSPQALTAVASSNSAAFAITNTNLSAATVAGYTINPSFNRSYGQDWCMSIC
;
A
#
# COMPACT_ATOMS: atom_id res chain seq x y z
N MET A 1 33.08 14.54 -38.39
CA MET A 1 32.77 13.51 -37.37
C MET A 1 32.25 14.06 -36.03
N ARG A 2 32.75 15.18 -35.47
CA ARG A 2 32.29 15.72 -34.15
C ARG A 2 30.88 16.34 -34.07
N LYS A 3 30.23 16.66 -35.20
CA LYS A 3 28.86 17.24 -35.20
C LYS A 3 27.74 16.18 -35.27
N LEU A 4 28.05 14.96 -35.73
CA LEU A 4 27.07 13.87 -35.83
C LEU A 4 26.87 13.16 -34.48
N SER A 5 27.93 13.05 -33.66
CA SER A 5 27.84 12.45 -32.31
C SER A 5 27.02 13.29 -31.31
N ARG A 6 26.97 14.62 -31.49
CA ARG A 6 26.17 15.51 -30.61
C ARG A 6 24.66 15.40 -30.86
N LYS A 7 24.24 15.20 -32.11
CA LYS A 7 22.80 15.06 -32.43
C LYS A 7 22.22 13.71 -31.99
N ILE A 8 23.04 12.65 -31.99
CA ILE A 8 22.64 11.32 -31.49
C ILE A 8 22.56 11.32 -29.95
N LEU A 9 23.45 12.05 -29.26
CA LEU A 9 23.40 12.21 -27.80
C LEU A 9 22.18 13.06 -27.35
N SER A 10 21.80 14.08 -28.10
CA SER A 10 20.59 14.89 -27.83
C SER A 10 19.28 14.15 -28.10
N ALA A 11 19.25 13.23 -29.07
CA ALA A 11 18.10 12.38 -29.32
C ALA A 11 17.94 11.29 -28.24
N MET A 12 19.04 10.73 -27.72
CA MET A 12 18.99 9.79 -26.59
C MET A 12 18.61 10.46 -25.26
N LEU A 13 18.94 11.74 -25.06
CA LEU A 13 18.52 12.49 -23.87
C LEU A 13 17.04 12.92 -23.93
N ALA A 14 16.50 13.17 -25.13
CA ALA A 14 15.09 13.52 -25.33
C ALA A 14 14.13 12.32 -25.22
N VAL A 15 14.61 11.09 -25.41
CA VAL A 15 13.82 9.87 -25.18
C VAL A 15 13.88 9.40 -23.72
N GLY A 16 14.89 9.82 -22.95
CA GLY A 16 15.02 9.50 -21.51
C GLY A 16 14.14 10.31 -20.55
N LEU A 17 13.44 11.35 -21.02
CA LEU A 17 12.69 12.30 -20.17
C LEU A 17 11.16 12.19 -20.26
N ASN A 18 10.63 11.22 -20.99
CA ASN A 18 9.17 10.91 -21.00
C ASN A 18 8.79 9.76 -20.05
N LEU A 19 9.67 9.37 -19.12
CA LEU A 19 9.44 8.27 -18.16
C LEU A 19 9.68 8.65 -16.69
N LEU A 20 9.70 9.94 -16.35
CA LEU A 20 9.76 10.38 -14.96
C LEU A 20 8.44 11.06 -14.58
N PRO A 21 7.59 10.45 -13.72
CA PRO A 21 6.55 11.23 -13.05
C PRO A 21 7.24 12.36 -12.29
N LEU A 22 6.67 13.57 -12.38
CA LEU A 22 7.15 14.79 -11.70
C LEU A 22 7.61 14.46 -10.28
N GLN A 23 8.92 14.30 -10.11
CA GLN A 23 9.54 14.20 -8.80
C GLN A 23 9.36 15.56 -8.15
N GLY A 24 8.72 15.58 -6.98
CA GLY A 24 8.60 16.76 -6.15
C GLY A 24 9.99 17.34 -5.87
N LEU A 25 10.33 18.41 -6.58
CA LEU A 25 11.48 19.26 -6.26
C LEU A 25 11.15 19.96 -4.95
N ILE A 26 11.54 19.33 -3.82
CA ILE A 26 11.89 20.09 -2.63
C ILE A 26 13.09 20.93 -3.04
N PRO A 27 13.06 22.28 -3.01
CA PRO A 27 14.30 23.03 -3.08
C PRO A 27 15.12 22.63 -1.86
N LEU A 28 16.21 21.87 -2.09
CA LEU A 28 17.23 21.64 -1.08
C LEU A 28 17.86 23.01 -0.77
N ALA A 29 17.30 23.71 0.20
CA ALA A 29 18.07 24.65 0.98
C ALA A 29 18.90 23.83 1.99
N GLU A 30 20.00 23.26 1.52
CA GLU A 30 21.06 22.77 2.41
C GLU A 30 21.72 23.97 3.09
N ALA A 31 21.10 24.45 4.17
CA ALA A 31 21.90 25.03 5.25
C ALA A 31 22.74 23.88 5.83
N ALA A 32 24.01 24.13 6.10
CA ALA A 32 25.06 23.15 6.43
C ALA A 32 24.85 22.29 7.72
N GLY A 33 23.60 22.09 8.18
CA GLY A 33 23.22 21.26 9.32
C GLY A 33 22.00 20.34 9.10
N GLY A 34 21.43 20.26 7.89
CA GLY A 34 20.28 19.40 7.58
C GLY A 34 18.95 19.87 8.19
N LEU A 35 17.83 19.28 7.77
CA LEU A 35 16.50 19.54 8.33
C LEU A 35 16.42 18.97 9.76
N ASN A 36 16.13 19.82 10.74
CA ASN A 36 16.05 19.43 12.16
C ASN A 36 14.83 20.08 12.84
N ILE A 37 13.69 19.41 12.77
CA ILE A 37 12.47 19.80 13.49
C ILE A 37 12.60 19.34 14.95
N PRO A 38 12.54 20.22 15.96
CA PRO A 38 12.60 19.83 17.35
C PRO A 38 11.50 18.81 17.69
N SER A 39 11.79 17.82 18.53
CA SER A 39 10.85 16.73 18.86
C SER A 39 9.49 17.21 19.40
N LYS A 40 9.44 18.40 20.02
CA LYS A 40 8.19 19.04 20.47
C LYS A 40 7.33 19.60 19.35
N ASP A 41 7.87 19.78 18.14
CA ASP A 41 7.21 20.36 16.96
C ASP A 41 7.08 19.35 15.81
N GLN A 42 7.65 18.15 15.97
CA GLN A 42 7.59 17.09 14.96
C GLN A 42 6.15 16.61 14.75
N PRO A 43 5.73 16.37 13.49
CA PRO A 43 4.48 15.69 13.22
C PRO A 43 4.50 14.27 13.76
N GLN A 44 3.30 13.80 14.09
CA GLN A 44 3.04 12.44 14.53
C GLN A 44 2.30 11.69 13.44
N VAL A 45 2.83 10.53 13.06
CA VAL A 45 2.27 9.67 12.03
C VAL A 45 2.01 8.30 12.62
N LEU A 46 0.73 7.91 12.68
CA LEU A 46 0.35 6.54 12.96
C LEU A 46 0.08 5.80 11.66
N ILE A 47 0.89 4.78 11.36
CA ILE A 47 0.69 3.91 10.21
C ILE A 47 -0.23 2.78 10.65
N ILE A 48 -1.37 2.62 9.98
CA ILE A 48 -2.26 1.47 10.15
C ILE A 48 -2.01 0.52 8.99
N LEU A 49 -1.49 -0.66 9.29
CA LEU A 49 -1.26 -1.73 8.33
C LEU A 49 -2.42 -2.72 8.40
N ASP A 50 -3.09 -2.93 7.27
CA ASP A 50 -4.06 -4.00 7.09
C ASP A 50 -3.38 -5.36 7.33
N ASN A 51 -3.97 -6.15 8.23
CA ASN A 51 -3.53 -7.51 8.51
C ASN A 51 -4.70 -8.50 8.39
N SER A 52 -5.73 -8.13 7.64
CA SER A 52 -6.83 -9.03 7.36
C SER A 52 -6.39 -10.19 6.48
N GLN A 53 -7.12 -11.29 6.60
CA GLN A 53 -7.10 -12.37 5.62
C GLN A 53 -7.67 -11.93 4.28
N GLY A 54 -8.25 -10.73 4.22
CA GLY A 54 -8.91 -10.13 3.08
C GLY A 54 -7.93 -9.95 1.94
N MET A 55 -7.58 -11.07 1.33
CA MET A 55 -6.98 -11.11 0.02
C MET A 55 -5.65 -10.35 -0.04
N ALA A 56 -4.76 -10.63 0.91
CA ALA A 56 -3.32 -10.46 0.77
C ALA A 56 -2.81 -11.39 -0.35
N GLY A 57 -3.37 -11.22 -1.54
CA GLY A 57 -2.96 -11.86 -2.75
C GLY A 57 -1.56 -11.40 -3.10
N VAL A 58 -1.10 -11.82 -4.27
CA VAL A 58 0.18 -11.36 -4.79
C VAL A 58 0.03 -10.00 -5.47
N LEU A 59 1.02 -9.12 -5.36
CA LEU A 59 1.05 -7.84 -6.09
C LEU A 59 0.77 -8.01 -7.59
N GLN A 60 1.22 -9.14 -8.14
CA GLN A 60 0.97 -9.57 -9.51
C GLN A 60 1.03 -11.10 -9.57
N GLY A 61 -0.05 -11.76 -9.99
CA GLY A 61 -0.07 -13.22 -10.23
C GLY A 61 0.43 -13.58 -11.61
N THR A 62 0.42 -14.87 -11.94
CA THR A 62 0.99 -15.43 -13.18
C THR A 62 0.39 -14.86 -14.46
N ASP A 63 -0.86 -14.42 -14.40
CA ASP A 63 -1.58 -13.80 -15.52
C ASP A 63 -1.62 -12.27 -15.43
N GLY A 64 -0.83 -11.67 -14.53
CA GLY A 64 -0.81 -10.23 -14.27
C GLY A 64 -1.79 -9.75 -13.21
N LEU A 65 -2.57 -10.65 -12.60
CA LEU A 65 -3.65 -10.33 -11.64
C LEU A 65 -3.38 -10.91 -10.25
N SER A 66 -3.80 -10.22 -9.17
CA SER A 66 -3.62 -10.77 -7.81
C SER A 66 -4.62 -11.91 -7.57
N GLY A 67 -4.16 -13.15 -7.68
CA GLY A 67 -4.92 -14.32 -7.22
C GLY A 67 -4.85 -14.48 -5.70
N ALA A 68 -5.55 -15.49 -5.20
CA ALA A 68 -5.66 -15.76 -3.77
C ALA A 68 -4.29 -16.04 -3.11
N ILE A 69 -4.26 -15.96 -1.78
CA ILE A 69 -3.04 -16.01 -0.95
C ILE A 69 -2.06 -17.10 -1.42
N MET A 70 -0.84 -16.69 -1.79
CA MET A 70 0.28 -17.59 -2.18
C MET A 70 1.30 -17.81 -1.05
N THR A 71 1.08 -17.17 0.09
CA THR A 71 1.85 -17.35 1.30
C THR A 71 1.85 -18.84 1.70
N GLY A 72 3.02 -19.34 2.12
CA GLY A 72 3.19 -20.76 2.49
C GLY A 72 3.15 -21.74 1.32
N SER A 73 3.00 -21.28 0.07
CA SER A 73 3.07 -22.14 -1.13
C SER A 73 4.44 -22.83 -1.24
N GLY A 74 4.47 -23.99 -1.89
CA GLY A 74 5.66 -24.83 -2.04
C GLY A 74 5.90 -25.79 -0.87
N THR A 75 5.03 -25.79 0.13
CA THR A 75 5.11 -26.67 1.31
C THR A 75 4.32 -27.96 1.15
N VAL A 76 3.45 -28.06 0.13
CA VAL A 76 2.59 -29.23 -0.11
C VAL A 76 3.15 -30.09 -1.24
N ALA A 77 3.93 -31.11 -0.89
CA ALA A 77 4.62 -32.00 -1.86
C ALA A 77 3.68 -32.56 -2.95
N ASN A 78 2.46 -32.95 -2.59
CA ASN A 78 1.47 -33.53 -3.49
C ASN A 78 1.01 -32.57 -4.61
N ASN A 79 1.11 -31.25 -4.38
CA ASN A 79 0.57 -30.21 -5.27
C ASN A 79 1.66 -29.26 -5.80
N THR A 80 2.92 -29.68 -5.75
CA THR A 80 4.10 -28.87 -6.15
C THR A 80 4.08 -28.40 -7.60
N SER A 81 3.34 -29.09 -8.47
CA SER A 81 3.17 -28.74 -9.89
C SER A 81 1.78 -28.17 -10.22
N SER A 82 0.95 -27.90 -9.20
CA SER A 82 -0.42 -27.42 -9.35
C SER A 82 -0.72 -26.25 -8.39
N SER A 83 -1.50 -26.48 -7.34
CA SER A 83 -2.00 -25.44 -6.43
C SER A 83 -0.99 -24.95 -5.38
N SER A 84 0.14 -25.64 -5.22
CA SER A 84 1.23 -25.30 -4.29
C SER A 84 2.58 -25.18 -5.01
N PRO A 85 2.71 -24.31 -6.04
CA PRO A 85 3.96 -24.17 -6.76
C PRO A 85 5.11 -23.78 -5.82
N THR A 86 6.28 -24.37 -6.03
CA THR A 86 7.46 -24.13 -5.17
C THR A 86 8.09 -22.76 -5.36
N ALA A 87 7.96 -22.18 -6.55
CA ALA A 87 8.61 -20.93 -6.93
C ALA A 87 7.73 -20.06 -7.83
N TYR A 88 8.07 -18.77 -7.88
CA TYR A 88 7.51 -17.79 -8.80
C TYR A 88 8.60 -17.12 -9.63
N THR A 89 8.19 -16.52 -10.75
CA THR A 89 9.07 -15.70 -11.57
C THR A 89 9.05 -14.27 -11.04
N VAL A 90 10.21 -13.72 -10.71
CA VAL A 90 10.36 -12.36 -10.17
C VAL A 90 9.96 -11.33 -11.23
N SER A 91 9.08 -10.41 -10.84
CA SER A 91 8.66 -9.25 -11.65
C SER A 91 8.47 -8.04 -10.75
N ASN A 92 9.35 -7.04 -10.84
CA ASN A 92 9.27 -5.76 -10.10
C ASN A 92 9.08 -5.93 -8.58
N PHE A 93 9.66 -7.00 -8.03
CA PHE A 93 9.57 -7.38 -6.63
C PHE A 93 10.96 -7.79 -6.12
N THR A 94 11.30 -7.34 -4.92
CA THR A 94 12.49 -7.75 -4.19
C THR A 94 12.05 -8.72 -3.09
N PRO A 95 12.36 -10.02 -3.23
CA PRO A 95 11.99 -11.03 -2.23
C PRO A 95 12.53 -10.67 -0.85
N PRO A 96 11.70 -10.72 0.20
CA PRO A 96 12.11 -10.21 1.51
C PRO A 96 12.96 -11.22 2.30
N ALA A 97 12.94 -12.51 1.94
CA ALA A 97 13.61 -13.57 2.68
C ALA A 97 14.81 -14.20 1.96
N TYR A 98 14.75 -14.37 0.64
CA TYR A 98 15.80 -15.02 -0.14
C TYR A 98 15.74 -14.65 -1.64
N PRO A 99 16.90 -14.50 -2.33
CA PRO A 99 18.27 -14.55 -1.79
C PRO A 99 18.74 -13.19 -1.21
N THR A 100 19.90 -13.17 -0.54
CA THR A 100 20.51 -11.92 -0.01
C THR A 100 20.93 -10.93 -1.07
N THR A 101 21.10 -11.37 -2.32
CA THR A 101 21.48 -10.52 -3.45
C THR A 101 20.26 -10.13 -4.26
N PRO A 102 20.17 -8.89 -4.76
CA PRO A 102 19.11 -8.51 -5.69
C PRO A 102 19.02 -9.49 -6.87
N VAL A 103 17.82 -10.00 -7.10
CA VAL A 103 17.50 -10.89 -8.21
C VAL A 103 16.96 -10.07 -9.38
N SER A 104 17.40 -10.39 -10.59
CA SER A 104 16.87 -9.76 -11.80
C SER A 104 15.45 -10.24 -12.09
N ASN A 105 14.64 -9.36 -12.70
CA ASN A 105 13.34 -9.76 -13.27
C ASN A 105 13.52 -10.98 -14.19
N GLY A 106 12.59 -11.94 -14.11
CA GLY A 106 12.63 -13.20 -14.84
C GLY A 106 13.31 -14.37 -14.10
N ALA A 107 13.95 -14.13 -12.95
CA ALA A 107 14.53 -15.20 -12.14
C ALA A 107 13.44 -15.99 -11.39
N SER A 108 13.68 -17.29 -11.18
CA SER A 108 12.80 -18.15 -10.36
C SER A 108 13.24 -18.13 -8.90
N VAL A 109 12.31 -17.82 -7.99
CA VAL A 109 12.55 -17.67 -6.56
C VAL A 109 11.47 -18.42 -5.77
N PRO A 110 11.81 -19.13 -4.67
CA PRO A 110 10.84 -19.86 -3.88
C PRO A 110 9.81 -18.94 -3.21
N TYR A 111 8.55 -19.37 -3.15
CA TYR A 111 7.49 -18.68 -2.38
C TYR A 111 7.76 -18.72 -0.87
N THR A 112 8.31 -19.83 -0.39
CA THR A 112 8.53 -20.08 1.03
C THR A 112 9.93 -20.68 1.22
N VAL A 113 10.65 -20.25 2.26
CA VAL A 113 12.03 -20.68 2.52
C VAL A 113 12.12 -21.30 3.91
N ALA A 114 12.90 -22.37 4.08
CA ALA A 114 13.14 -22.95 5.40
C ALA A 114 13.99 -21.99 6.27
N CYS A 115 13.64 -21.86 7.55
CA CYS A 115 14.35 -20.97 8.48
C CYS A 115 15.81 -21.38 8.74
N GLY A 116 16.17 -22.64 8.47
CA GLY A 116 17.55 -23.13 8.53
C GLY A 116 18.38 -22.93 7.25
N SER A 117 17.85 -22.30 6.20
CA SER A 117 18.55 -22.12 4.93
C SER A 117 19.73 -21.16 5.05
N SER A 118 20.83 -21.45 4.34
CA SER A 118 21.91 -20.49 4.13
C SER A 118 21.47 -19.43 3.11
N GLY A 119 21.90 -18.17 3.30
CA GLY A 119 21.55 -17.07 2.40
C GLY A 119 20.20 -16.39 2.68
N LEU A 120 19.64 -16.57 3.87
CA LEU A 120 18.52 -15.74 4.35
C LEU A 120 18.95 -14.28 4.51
N THR A 121 18.08 -13.35 4.14
CA THR A 121 18.23 -11.91 4.44
C THR A 121 18.23 -11.65 5.95
N ALA A 122 18.71 -10.48 6.36
CA ALA A 122 18.67 -10.09 7.77
C ALA A 122 17.23 -10.03 8.33
N ALA A 123 16.26 -9.61 7.51
CA ALA A 123 14.85 -9.58 7.87
C ALA A 123 14.32 -11.00 8.13
N ALA A 124 14.60 -11.96 7.24
CA ALA A 124 14.20 -13.35 7.44
C ALA A 124 14.90 -14.02 8.62
N GLN A 125 16.18 -13.72 8.87
CA GLN A 125 16.86 -14.21 10.07
C GLN A 125 16.19 -13.72 11.35
N SER A 126 15.81 -12.43 11.38
CA SER A 126 15.07 -11.84 12.50
C SER A 126 13.69 -12.48 12.68
N ALA A 127 12.98 -12.73 11.58
CA ALA A 127 11.69 -13.41 11.60
C ALA A 127 11.84 -14.84 12.15
N CYS A 128 12.77 -15.62 11.60
CA CYS A 128 13.03 -17.00 12.00
C CYS A 128 13.52 -17.16 13.44
N ALA A 129 14.12 -16.11 14.04
CA ALA A 129 14.50 -16.14 15.46
C ALA A 129 13.29 -16.36 16.40
N THR A 130 12.08 -16.03 15.96
CA THR A 130 10.85 -16.22 16.76
C THR A 130 10.38 -17.68 16.85
N ILE A 131 10.69 -18.51 15.85
CA ILE A 131 10.22 -19.90 15.76
C ILE A 131 11.34 -20.95 15.62
N GLY A 132 12.60 -20.52 15.48
CA GLY A 132 13.77 -21.37 15.28
C GLY A 132 13.87 -21.98 13.88
N ASN A 133 14.92 -22.79 13.66
CA ASN A 133 15.27 -23.34 12.34
C ASN A 133 14.29 -24.40 11.80
N GLY A 134 13.30 -24.82 12.59
CA GLY A 134 12.37 -25.89 12.25
C GLY A 134 11.17 -25.46 11.40
N GLY A 135 10.99 -24.17 11.17
CA GLY A 135 9.87 -23.61 10.40
C GLY A 135 10.26 -23.04 9.04
N TYR A 136 9.36 -22.23 8.52
CA TYR A 136 9.48 -21.57 7.23
C TYR A 136 9.26 -20.07 7.36
N VAL A 137 9.73 -19.31 6.40
CA VAL A 137 9.54 -17.86 6.27
C VAL A 137 8.94 -17.54 4.90
N ASP A 138 8.01 -16.60 4.87
CA ASP A 138 7.40 -16.12 3.64
C ASP A 138 8.42 -15.36 2.80
N ASN A 139 8.41 -15.64 1.51
CA ASN A 139 9.23 -14.99 0.50
C ASN A 139 8.39 -14.59 -0.73
N SER A 140 7.06 -14.68 -0.60
CA SER A 140 6.12 -14.43 -1.67
C SER A 140 5.98 -12.94 -1.99
N PRO A 141 5.54 -12.59 -3.21
CA PRO A 141 5.18 -11.22 -3.58
C PRO A 141 3.83 -10.78 -2.98
N SER A 142 3.54 -11.15 -1.72
CA SER A 142 2.32 -10.75 -1.03
C SER A 142 2.26 -9.23 -0.83
N MET A 143 1.04 -8.70 -0.81
CA MET A 143 0.82 -7.26 -0.58
C MET A 143 1.35 -6.82 0.79
N LEU A 144 1.24 -7.67 1.81
CA LEU A 144 1.79 -7.42 3.14
C LEU A 144 3.31 -7.26 3.10
N ASN A 145 4.05 -8.18 2.46
CA ASN A 145 5.51 -8.07 2.33
C ASN A 145 5.93 -6.77 1.62
N ALA A 146 5.16 -6.34 0.61
CA ALA A 146 5.44 -5.10 -0.10
C ALA A 146 5.22 -3.85 0.78
N ALA A 147 4.12 -3.82 1.53
CA ALA A 147 3.80 -2.76 2.48
C ALA A 147 4.83 -2.70 3.61
N GLU A 148 5.17 -3.83 4.20
CA GLU A 148 6.18 -3.94 5.25
C GLU A 148 7.55 -3.45 4.78
N SER A 149 7.99 -3.88 3.60
CA SER A 149 9.24 -3.40 2.99
C SER A 149 9.26 -1.88 2.83
N ALA A 150 8.16 -1.28 2.35
CA ALA A 150 8.07 0.17 2.19
C ALA A 150 8.06 0.91 3.54
N VAL A 151 7.35 0.38 4.54
CA VAL A 151 7.32 0.93 5.90
C VAL A 151 8.73 0.90 6.52
N GLN A 152 9.45 -0.21 6.38
CA GLN A 152 10.84 -0.31 6.83
C GLN A 152 11.74 0.74 6.13
N GLY A 153 11.51 0.97 4.83
CA GLY A 153 12.22 1.98 4.04
C GLY A 153 12.05 3.40 4.59
N ILE A 154 10.81 3.81 4.89
CA ILE A 154 10.56 5.19 5.39
C ILE A 154 11.09 5.41 6.81
N VAL A 155 10.99 4.43 7.72
CA VAL A 155 11.46 4.60 9.10
C VAL A 155 12.99 4.52 9.20
N SER A 156 13.64 3.97 8.16
CA SER A 156 15.10 3.90 8.06
C SER A 156 15.70 5.07 7.27
N ASN A 157 14.87 5.88 6.60
CA ASN A 157 15.33 7.04 5.84
C ASN A 157 15.81 8.15 6.81
N PRO A 158 17.09 8.57 6.77
CA PRO A 158 17.64 9.58 7.67
C PRO A 158 16.90 10.93 7.64
N THR A 159 16.35 11.31 6.48
CA THR A 159 15.57 12.55 6.33
C THR A 159 14.30 12.54 7.18
N TYR A 160 13.65 11.38 7.30
CA TYR A 160 12.37 11.23 8.00
C TYR A 160 12.57 10.82 9.45
N ALA A 161 13.51 9.91 9.70
CA ALA A 161 13.81 9.39 11.03
C ALA A 161 14.24 10.50 12.01
N GLY A 162 14.79 11.62 11.55
CA GLY A 162 15.10 12.76 12.43
C GLY A 162 13.93 13.72 12.70
N ASN A 163 12.88 13.68 11.89
CA ASN A 163 11.94 14.79 11.74
C ASN A 163 10.45 14.42 11.90
N ILE A 164 10.11 13.13 12.02
CA ILE A 164 8.74 12.64 12.14
C ILE A 164 8.67 11.55 13.21
N GLN A 165 7.67 11.62 14.08
CA GLN A 165 7.43 10.61 15.10
C GLN A 165 6.47 9.54 14.57
N PHE A 166 7.01 8.34 14.34
CA PHE A 166 6.26 7.22 13.78
C PHE A 166 5.70 6.28 14.85
N GLY A 167 4.51 5.77 14.60
CA GLY A 167 3.91 4.64 15.31
C GLY A 167 3.31 3.66 14.31
N LEU A 168 3.04 2.44 14.77
CA LEU A 168 2.47 1.37 13.96
C LEU A 168 1.26 0.79 14.67
N ALA A 169 0.19 0.59 13.91
CA ALA A 169 -1.04 -0.03 14.33
C ALA A 169 -1.54 -1.02 13.28
N THR A 170 -2.44 -1.91 13.69
CA THR A 170 -3.07 -2.91 12.83
C THR A 170 -4.46 -3.27 13.38
N TYR A 171 -5.19 -4.19 12.75
CA TYR A 171 -6.48 -4.63 13.29
C TYR A 171 -6.27 -5.45 14.57
N GLN A 172 -7.15 -5.25 15.54
CA GLN A 172 -7.12 -6.05 16.75
C GLN A 172 -7.74 -7.43 16.46
N THR A 173 -7.01 -8.47 16.81
CA THR A 173 -7.52 -9.85 16.88
C THR A 173 -7.77 -10.24 18.34
N SER A 174 -8.61 -11.24 18.54
CA SER A 174 -8.84 -11.86 19.85
C SER A 174 -8.37 -13.31 19.84
N GLY A 175 -7.89 -13.78 20.98
CA GLY A 175 -7.28 -15.10 21.10
C GLY A 175 -5.90 -15.20 20.44
N SER A 176 -5.40 -16.43 20.35
CA SER A 176 -4.10 -16.73 19.74
C SER A 176 -4.24 -16.86 18.23
N ILE A 177 -3.34 -16.22 17.48
CA ILE A 177 -3.25 -16.38 16.02
C ILE A 177 -2.86 -17.83 15.70
N GLN A 178 -3.70 -18.54 14.95
CA GLN A 178 -3.46 -19.93 14.56
C GLN A 178 -3.03 -20.03 13.10
N GLN A 179 -2.08 -20.91 12.82
CA GLN A 179 -1.78 -21.35 11.47
C GLN A 179 -2.81 -22.37 11.01
N PHE A 180 -3.31 -22.19 9.80
CA PHE A 180 -4.21 -23.09 9.09
C PHE A 180 -3.58 -23.56 7.79
N ASN A 181 -3.99 -24.74 7.34
CA ASN A 181 -3.81 -25.10 5.94
C ASN A 181 -4.82 -24.30 5.08
N THR A 182 -4.40 -23.96 3.87
CA THR A 182 -5.24 -23.25 2.89
C THR A 182 -5.47 -24.12 1.64
N TRP A 183 -6.66 -24.03 1.05
CA TRP A 183 -7.00 -24.67 -0.22
C TRP A 183 -7.54 -23.63 -1.20
N VAL A 184 -7.00 -23.66 -2.42
CA VAL A 184 -7.67 -23.08 -3.58
C VAL A 184 -8.80 -24.02 -3.98
N TYR A 185 -9.91 -23.49 -4.47
CA TYR A 185 -10.98 -24.32 -4.99
C TYR A 185 -11.25 -24.03 -6.47
N TYR A 186 -11.27 -25.09 -7.25
CA TYR A 186 -11.63 -25.08 -8.65
C TYR A 186 -13.12 -25.39 -8.80
N MET A 187 -13.80 -24.66 -9.67
CA MET A 187 -15.23 -24.81 -9.93
C MET A 187 -15.43 -25.40 -11.31
N SER A 188 -16.22 -26.46 -11.40
CA SER A 188 -16.52 -27.11 -12.67
C SER A 188 -17.57 -26.36 -13.49
N ALA A 189 -17.70 -26.72 -14.76
CA ALA A 189 -18.84 -26.32 -15.57
C ALA A 189 -20.11 -27.09 -15.16
N ASN A 190 -21.26 -26.74 -15.72
CA ASN A 190 -22.56 -27.35 -15.37
C ASN A 190 -22.62 -28.87 -15.57
N ASN A 191 -21.78 -29.44 -16.42
CA ASN A 191 -21.66 -30.87 -16.67
C ASN A 191 -20.56 -31.55 -15.84
N GLY A 192 -19.90 -30.83 -14.93
CA GLY A 192 -18.81 -31.32 -14.09
C GLY A 192 -17.42 -31.12 -14.67
N PHE A 193 -16.42 -31.67 -14.01
CA PHE A 193 -15.03 -31.49 -14.41
C PHE A 193 -14.72 -32.24 -15.71
N SER A 194 -13.82 -31.65 -16.51
CA SER A 194 -13.25 -32.30 -17.68
C SER A 194 -11.73 -32.17 -17.69
N PHE A 195 -11.07 -33.00 -18.48
CA PHE A 195 -9.62 -33.18 -18.47
C PHE A 195 -9.07 -33.13 -19.89
N GLY A 196 -7.78 -32.76 -20.02
CA GLY A 196 -7.12 -32.82 -21.32
C GLY A 196 -5.61 -32.68 -21.27
N ASN A 197 -5.03 -32.72 -22.47
CA ASN A 197 -3.58 -32.72 -22.69
C ASN A 197 -3.03 -31.36 -23.19
N SER A 198 -3.85 -30.30 -23.18
CA SER A 198 -3.47 -28.98 -23.66
C SER A 198 -3.68 -27.90 -22.61
N GLU A 199 -2.74 -26.97 -22.52
CA GLU A 199 -2.84 -25.69 -21.78
C GLU A 199 -3.90 -24.75 -22.37
N THR A 200 -4.32 -24.99 -23.61
CA THR A 200 -5.45 -24.28 -24.21
C THR A 200 -6.74 -25.03 -23.89
N ALA A 201 -7.54 -24.47 -22.99
CA ALA A 201 -8.84 -25.04 -22.63
C ALA A 201 -9.87 -24.90 -23.77
N PRO A 202 -10.89 -25.77 -23.81
CA PRO A 202 -12.07 -25.56 -24.63
C PRO A 202 -12.71 -24.19 -24.38
N THR A 203 -13.42 -23.65 -25.38
CA THR A 203 -14.06 -22.34 -25.28
C THR A 203 -14.97 -22.24 -24.05
N GLY A 204 -14.77 -21.19 -23.24
CA GLY A 204 -15.55 -20.94 -22.02
C GLY A 204 -14.99 -21.58 -20.75
N LEU A 205 -13.88 -22.32 -20.85
CA LEU A 205 -13.20 -22.94 -19.71
C LEU A 205 -11.76 -22.40 -19.55
N ILE A 206 -11.18 -22.70 -18.40
CA ILE A 206 -9.81 -22.37 -17.99
C ILE A 206 -9.04 -23.69 -17.81
N ALA A 207 -7.80 -23.76 -18.27
CA ALA A 207 -6.93 -24.90 -18.03
C ALA A 207 -6.07 -24.62 -16.79
N VAL A 208 -6.09 -25.53 -15.83
CA VAL A 208 -5.17 -25.51 -14.68
C VAL A 208 -4.38 -26.81 -14.61
N PRO A 209 -3.15 -26.82 -14.09
CA PRO A 209 -2.41 -28.05 -13.88
C PRO A 209 -3.20 -29.00 -12.98
N ASN A 210 -3.37 -30.25 -13.42
CA ASN A 210 -4.14 -31.25 -12.71
C ASN A 210 -3.40 -31.74 -11.46
N PRO A 211 -3.93 -31.54 -10.24
CA PRO A 211 -3.28 -31.98 -9.00
C PRO A 211 -3.06 -33.50 -8.88
N CYS A 212 -3.79 -34.31 -9.64
CA CYS A 212 -3.65 -35.76 -9.64
C CYS A 212 -2.88 -36.32 -10.84
N TYR A 213 -2.36 -35.46 -11.72
CA TYR A 213 -1.54 -35.92 -12.84
C TYR A 213 -0.32 -36.71 -12.35
N GLY A 214 -0.11 -37.89 -12.94
CA GLY A 214 1.01 -38.77 -12.59
C GLY A 214 0.90 -39.41 -11.21
N SER A 215 -0.27 -39.38 -10.55
CA SER A 215 -0.45 -39.94 -9.21
C SER A 215 -0.59 -41.47 -9.18
N VAL A 216 -0.28 -42.18 -10.27
CA VAL A 216 -0.36 -43.64 -10.35
C VAL A 216 0.98 -44.22 -10.79
N SER A 217 1.50 -45.17 -10.02
CA SER A 217 2.71 -45.92 -10.31
C SER A 217 2.50 -47.41 -9.97
N GLY A 218 2.90 -48.31 -10.87
CA GLY A 218 2.75 -49.75 -10.66
C GLY A 218 1.31 -50.22 -10.40
N ASN A 219 0.32 -49.54 -10.98
CA ASN A 219 -1.13 -49.73 -10.76
C ASN A 219 -1.67 -49.30 -9.38
N TYR A 220 -0.90 -48.56 -8.59
CA TYR A 220 -1.34 -48.01 -7.32
C TYR A 220 -1.28 -46.49 -7.33
N PHE A 221 -2.22 -45.85 -6.63
CA PHE A 221 -2.14 -44.42 -6.38
C PHE A 221 -0.98 -44.12 -5.43
N THR A 222 -0.10 -43.21 -5.83
CA THR A 222 1.00 -42.69 -5.00
C THR A 222 0.53 -41.56 -4.09
N ARG A 223 -0.68 -41.03 -4.33
CA ARG A 223 -1.32 -39.96 -3.55
C ARG A 223 -2.70 -40.42 -3.07
N ASN A 224 -2.87 -40.54 -1.75
CA ASN A 224 -4.13 -41.02 -1.15
C ASN A 224 -5.32 -40.11 -1.44
N SER A 225 -5.11 -38.78 -1.47
CA SER A 225 -6.16 -37.81 -1.79
C SER A 225 -6.74 -38.03 -3.19
N CYS A 226 -5.90 -38.32 -4.18
CA CYS A 226 -6.34 -38.67 -5.53
C CYS A 226 -7.07 -40.01 -5.59
N ALA A 227 -6.63 -41.00 -4.80
CA ALA A 227 -7.33 -42.27 -4.67
C ALA A 227 -8.73 -42.08 -4.07
N ASN A 228 -8.86 -41.24 -3.04
CA ASN A 228 -10.14 -40.94 -2.39
C ASN A 228 -11.14 -40.31 -3.36
N ILE A 229 -10.68 -39.40 -4.24
CA ILE A 229 -11.52 -38.84 -5.31
C ILE A 229 -11.91 -39.93 -6.32
N TYR A 230 -10.92 -40.69 -6.83
CA TYR A 230 -11.13 -41.70 -7.87
C TYR A 230 -12.10 -42.82 -7.45
N PHE A 231 -11.99 -43.32 -6.21
CA PHE A 231 -12.81 -44.43 -5.73
C PHE A 231 -14.16 -44.00 -5.14
N ASN A 232 -14.44 -42.70 -5.03
CA ASN A 232 -15.72 -42.22 -4.52
C ASN A 232 -16.81 -42.36 -5.58
N ARG A 233 -17.77 -43.26 -5.37
CA ARG A 233 -18.85 -43.57 -6.34
C ARG A 233 -19.87 -42.46 -6.55
N ASN A 234 -19.86 -41.46 -5.67
CA ASN A 234 -20.87 -40.40 -5.65
C ASN A 234 -20.36 -39.10 -6.30
N LEU A 235 -19.10 -39.04 -6.73
CA LEU A 235 -18.56 -37.89 -7.46
C LEU A 235 -18.74 -38.10 -8.99
N PRO A 236 -19.64 -37.35 -9.64
CA PRO A 236 -19.87 -37.47 -11.08
C PRO A 236 -18.59 -37.06 -11.84
N ASN A 237 -18.30 -37.63 -13.01
CA ASN A 237 -17.12 -37.30 -13.84
C ASN A 237 -15.72 -37.51 -13.25
N LEU A 238 -15.57 -37.63 -11.93
CA LEU A 238 -14.29 -37.89 -11.25
C LEU A 238 -14.15 -39.37 -10.87
N SER A 239 -15.25 -40.01 -10.47
CA SER A 239 -15.26 -41.41 -10.06
C SER A 239 -14.84 -42.34 -11.18
N TYR A 240 -13.89 -43.24 -10.90
CA TYR A 240 -13.33 -44.22 -11.84
C TYR A 240 -12.91 -43.63 -13.19
N ASN A 241 -12.59 -42.33 -13.24
CA ASN A 241 -12.15 -41.67 -14.45
C ASN A 241 -10.62 -41.68 -14.53
N ALA A 242 -10.07 -42.49 -15.43
CA ALA A 242 -8.62 -42.58 -15.60
C ALA A 242 -7.97 -41.25 -16.04
N GLN A 243 -8.73 -40.33 -16.65
CA GLN A 243 -8.23 -39.01 -17.02
C GLN A 243 -7.81 -38.18 -15.80
N LEU A 244 -8.37 -38.47 -14.61
CA LEU A 244 -8.00 -37.83 -13.34
C LEU A 244 -6.49 -37.89 -13.06
N TYR A 245 -5.80 -38.95 -13.49
CA TYR A 245 -4.35 -39.09 -13.28
C TYR A 245 -3.54 -39.19 -14.57
N GLN A 246 -4.19 -39.36 -15.73
CA GLN A 246 -3.52 -39.44 -17.03
C GLN A 246 -3.41 -38.10 -17.75
N SER A 247 -4.33 -37.16 -17.50
CA SER A 247 -4.33 -35.86 -18.16
C SER A 247 -3.53 -34.83 -17.34
N PRO A 248 -2.61 -34.07 -17.96
CA PRO A 248 -1.85 -33.01 -17.28
C PRO A 248 -2.70 -31.80 -16.90
N TYR A 249 -3.84 -31.57 -17.55
CA TYR A 249 -4.70 -30.42 -17.28
C TYR A 249 -6.09 -30.81 -16.83
N LEU A 250 -6.60 -30.04 -15.87
CA LEU A 250 -7.99 -30.00 -15.44
C LEU A 250 -8.63 -28.76 -16.08
N TYR A 251 -9.78 -28.94 -16.73
CA TYR A 251 -10.55 -27.83 -17.30
C TYR A 251 -11.68 -27.45 -16.35
N ILE A 252 -11.67 -26.17 -15.98
CA ILE A 252 -12.50 -25.59 -14.93
C ILE A 252 -13.29 -24.41 -15.50
N GLN A 253 -14.44 -24.10 -14.91
CA GLN A 253 -15.22 -22.91 -15.27
C GLN A 253 -14.65 -21.65 -14.62
N ASP A 254 -14.25 -21.76 -13.35
CA ASP A 254 -13.72 -20.66 -12.56
C ASP A 254 -12.86 -21.22 -11.41
N THR A 255 -12.13 -20.34 -10.72
CA THR A 255 -11.25 -20.69 -9.60
C THR A 255 -11.31 -19.63 -8.53
N SER A 256 -11.07 -20.02 -7.28
CA SER A 256 -10.91 -19.06 -6.19
C SER A 256 -9.70 -18.14 -6.34
N ASP A 257 -8.78 -18.46 -7.26
CA ASP A 257 -7.71 -17.56 -7.71
C ASP A 257 -8.17 -16.42 -8.61
N ASN A 258 -9.39 -16.47 -9.13
CA ASN A 258 -9.92 -15.38 -9.94
C ASN A 258 -10.03 -14.14 -9.04
N PRO A 259 -9.47 -12.98 -9.42
CA PRO A 259 -9.52 -11.77 -8.61
C PRO A 259 -10.91 -11.32 -8.19
N ILE A 260 -11.98 -11.75 -8.89
CA ILE A 260 -13.36 -11.42 -8.51
C ILE A 260 -13.89 -12.26 -7.33
N ILE A 261 -13.29 -13.44 -7.15
CA ILE A 261 -13.62 -14.40 -6.11
C ILE A 261 -12.60 -14.29 -4.99
N ASN A 262 -11.32 -14.43 -5.35
CA ASN A 262 -10.13 -14.16 -4.56
C ASN A 262 -10.25 -14.71 -3.14
N ASP A 263 -10.40 -16.02 -3.05
CA ASP A 263 -10.78 -16.69 -1.84
C ASP A 263 -9.97 -17.98 -1.64
N VAL A 264 -9.85 -18.42 -0.39
CA VAL A 264 -9.21 -19.68 0.00
C VAL A 264 -9.97 -20.28 1.17
N LEU A 265 -10.12 -21.60 1.16
CA LEU A 265 -10.64 -22.32 2.31
C LEU A 265 -9.55 -22.44 3.39
N TYR A 266 -9.84 -21.95 4.59
CA TYR A 266 -9.03 -22.16 5.79
C TYR A 266 -9.55 -23.36 6.57
N ALA A 267 -8.72 -24.39 6.74
CA ALA A 267 -9.13 -25.59 7.46
C ALA A 267 -7.96 -26.28 8.18
N ASN A 268 -8.27 -26.97 9.28
CA ASN A 268 -7.32 -27.73 10.09
C ASN A 268 -8.01 -28.99 10.64
N GLY A 269 -7.21 -29.94 11.12
CA GLY A 269 -7.73 -31.20 11.69
C GLY A 269 -8.01 -32.29 10.64
N PHE A 270 -7.59 -32.07 9.40
CA PHE A 270 -7.67 -33.04 8.32
C PHE A 270 -6.31 -33.73 8.14
N GLY A 271 -6.31 -35.07 8.17
CA GLY A 271 -5.11 -35.89 8.05
C GLY A 271 -4.60 -36.03 6.62
N SER A 272 -3.55 -36.85 6.46
CA SER A 272 -3.01 -37.20 5.15
C SER A 272 -4.09 -37.77 4.22
N GLY A 273 -4.09 -37.35 2.96
CA GLY A 273 -5.12 -37.70 1.99
C GLY A 273 -6.26 -36.68 1.85
N SER A 274 -6.11 -35.49 2.42
CA SER A 274 -7.01 -34.33 2.22
C SER A 274 -6.36 -33.21 1.42
N GLU A 275 -5.15 -33.42 0.87
CA GLU A 275 -4.43 -32.41 0.08
C GLU A 275 -5.15 -32.10 -1.24
N ASN A 276 -5.98 -33.03 -1.69
CA ASN A 276 -6.98 -32.82 -2.73
C ASN A 276 -8.29 -33.44 -2.25
N SER A 277 -9.37 -32.69 -2.37
CA SER A 277 -10.70 -33.16 -2.03
C SER A 277 -11.70 -32.55 -3.00
N ALA A 278 -12.71 -33.32 -3.39
CA ALA A 278 -13.72 -32.89 -4.34
C ALA A 278 -15.11 -33.16 -3.78
N ALA A 279 -16.07 -32.34 -4.20
CA ALA A 279 -17.46 -32.41 -3.83
C ALA A 279 -18.38 -32.13 -5.00
N ALA A 280 -19.62 -32.60 -4.91
CA ALA A 280 -20.64 -32.45 -5.94
C ALA A 280 -22.03 -32.28 -5.34
N TYR A 281 -22.95 -31.81 -6.18
CA TYR A 281 -24.35 -31.55 -5.82
C TYR A 281 -24.47 -30.50 -4.70
N PRO A 282 -24.14 -29.23 -5.00
CA PRO A 282 -24.26 -28.16 -4.02
C PRO A 282 -25.72 -27.98 -3.57
N SER A 283 -25.90 -27.82 -2.27
CA SER A 283 -27.16 -27.47 -1.60
C SER A 283 -26.92 -26.20 -0.77
N PRO A 284 -26.96 -25.02 -1.40
CA PRO A 284 -26.74 -23.76 -0.70
C PRO A 284 -27.87 -23.43 0.28
N TYR A 285 -27.55 -22.70 1.34
CA TYR A 285 -28.53 -22.21 2.31
C TYR A 285 -28.36 -20.72 2.58
N ASN A 286 -29.49 -20.03 2.71
CA ASN A 286 -29.57 -18.59 2.96
C ASN A 286 -28.83 -17.69 1.94
N LEU A 287 -28.56 -18.20 0.73
CA LEU A 287 -28.05 -17.37 -0.37
C LEU A 287 -29.06 -16.28 -0.74
N GLY A 288 -28.56 -15.11 -1.12
CA GLY A 288 -29.42 -13.95 -1.41
C GLY A 288 -29.93 -13.20 -0.19
N ASN A 289 -29.61 -13.66 1.03
CA ASN A 289 -30.03 -13.03 2.26
C ASN A 289 -28.85 -12.34 2.95
N LEU A 290 -28.71 -11.03 2.74
CA LEU A 290 -27.65 -10.22 3.36
C LEU A 290 -27.66 -10.31 4.90
N GLN A 291 -28.83 -10.36 5.53
CA GLN A 291 -28.92 -10.46 6.99
C GLN A 291 -28.34 -11.78 7.51
N ALA A 292 -28.58 -12.88 6.79
CA ALA A 292 -27.99 -14.18 7.12
C ALA A 292 -26.47 -14.19 6.90
N TYR A 293 -25.99 -13.56 5.83
CA TYR A 293 -24.55 -13.36 5.60
C TYR A 293 -23.91 -12.58 6.75
N MET A 294 -24.52 -11.45 7.16
CA MET A 294 -24.03 -10.60 8.25
C MET A 294 -23.87 -11.35 9.58
N GLN A 295 -24.70 -12.37 9.79
CA GLN A 295 -24.68 -13.24 10.96
C GLN A 295 -23.86 -14.53 10.75
N GLN A 296 -23.14 -14.65 9.64
CA GLN A 296 -22.33 -15.81 9.27
C GLN A 296 -23.15 -17.11 9.22
N ASN A 297 -24.42 -16.99 8.83
CA ASN A 297 -25.38 -18.09 8.74
C ASN A 297 -25.78 -18.35 7.28
N THR A 298 -24.80 -18.42 6.39
CA THR A 298 -24.97 -18.78 4.98
C THR A 298 -23.79 -19.64 4.53
N GLY A 299 -23.99 -20.43 3.48
CA GLY A 299 -22.97 -21.33 2.97
C GLY A 299 -23.56 -22.35 2.00
N VAL A 300 -22.80 -23.40 1.78
CA VAL A 300 -23.17 -24.53 0.91
C VAL A 300 -22.79 -25.84 1.58
N ASN A 301 -23.68 -26.83 1.48
CA ASN A 301 -23.37 -28.21 1.79
C ASN A 301 -23.35 -29.01 0.49
N TYR A 302 -22.60 -30.11 0.43
CA TYR A 302 -22.54 -30.95 -0.75
C TYR A 302 -23.13 -32.32 -0.50
N GLY A 303 -23.93 -32.81 -1.45
CA GLY A 303 -24.56 -34.12 -1.38
C GLY A 303 -23.57 -35.28 -1.54
N ALA A 304 -22.40 -35.03 -2.15
CA ALA A 304 -21.31 -35.98 -2.27
C ALA A 304 -19.97 -35.28 -2.07
N TYR A 305 -19.02 -35.95 -1.40
CA TYR A 305 -17.68 -35.44 -1.17
C TYR A 305 -16.67 -36.57 -0.95
N SER A 306 -15.42 -36.39 -1.36
CA SER A 306 -14.35 -37.37 -1.17
C SER A 306 -13.83 -37.42 0.27
N THR A 307 -13.83 -36.28 0.97
CA THR A 307 -13.44 -36.17 2.38
C THR A 307 -14.34 -35.15 3.07
N SER A 308 -14.42 -35.19 4.40
CA SER A 308 -15.22 -34.25 5.18
C SER A 308 -14.75 -32.79 5.06
N LEU A 309 -13.55 -32.53 4.50
CA LEU A 309 -13.08 -31.18 4.19
C LEU A 309 -14.06 -30.47 3.24
N SER A 310 -14.51 -31.16 2.20
CA SER A 310 -15.38 -30.61 1.15
C SER A 310 -16.86 -30.88 1.40
N ALA A 311 -17.24 -31.25 2.64
CA ALA A 311 -18.65 -31.53 2.95
C ALA A 311 -19.51 -30.26 2.92
N GLY A 312 -18.90 -29.11 3.16
CA GLY A 312 -19.55 -27.81 3.06
C GLY A 312 -18.56 -26.67 3.21
N MET A 313 -18.98 -25.48 2.78
CA MET A 313 -18.18 -24.26 2.84
C MET A 313 -19.04 -23.10 3.34
N THR A 314 -18.39 -22.22 4.09
CA THR A 314 -18.96 -20.95 4.55
C THR A 314 -18.11 -19.80 4.05
N PRO A 315 -18.69 -18.62 3.79
CA PRO A 315 -17.94 -17.48 3.29
C PRO A 315 -16.76 -17.10 4.18
N THR A 316 -15.63 -16.73 3.58
CA THR A 316 -14.51 -16.07 4.24
C THR A 316 -14.67 -14.55 4.20
N SER A 317 -13.60 -13.78 4.47
CA SER A 317 -13.58 -12.33 4.23
C SER A 317 -13.84 -11.92 2.78
N ALA A 318 -13.51 -12.78 1.80
CA ALA A 318 -13.83 -12.54 0.39
C ALA A 318 -15.32 -12.77 0.08
N GLY A 319 -15.98 -13.57 0.92
CA GLY A 319 -17.44 -13.69 0.96
C GLY A 319 -18.06 -14.66 -0.05
N TYR A 320 -17.26 -15.31 -0.91
CA TYR A 320 -17.80 -16.16 -1.95
C TYR A 320 -18.27 -17.52 -1.42
N VAL A 321 -19.32 -18.05 -2.04
CA VAL A 321 -19.86 -19.39 -1.75
C VAL A 321 -19.93 -20.13 -3.09
N PRO A 322 -19.09 -21.16 -3.33
CA PRO A 322 -19.09 -21.86 -4.60
C PRO A 322 -20.37 -22.68 -4.80
N GLN A 323 -20.93 -22.57 -6.00
CA GLN A 323 -22.22 -23.17 -6.39
C GLN A 323 -22.11 -24.03 -7.66
N SER A 324 -20.90 -24.30 -8.15
CA SER A 324 -20.70 -25.16 -9.31
C SER A 324 -21.14 -26.59 -9.03
N PHE A 325 -21.47 -27.31 -10.10
CA PHE A 325 -21.95 -28.70 -10.00
C PHE A 325 -20.97 -29.60 -9.25
N GLU A 326 -19.68 -29.39 -9.47
CA GLU A 326 -18.58 -29.96 -8.70
C GLU A 326 -17.58 -28.88 -8.29
N VAL A 327 -16.94 -29.10 -7.14
CA VAL A 327 -15.86 -28.27 -6.62
C VAL A 327 -14.68 -29.17 -6.26
N TRP A 328 -13.46 -28.73 -6.57
CA TRP A 328 -12.23 -29.42 -6.20
C TRP A 328 -11.36 -28.48 -5.38
N GLU A 329 -11.18 -28.80 -4.11
CA GLU A 329 -10.28 -28.14 -3.18
C GLU A 329 -8.87 -28.77 -3.30
N ALA A 330 -7.89 -27.95 -3.69
CA ALA A 330 -6.50 -28.36 -3.81
C ALA A 330 -5.65 -27.57 -2.82
N GLN A 331 -4.97 -28.26 -1.92
CA GLN A 331 -4.20 -27.64 -0.85
C GLN A 331 -3.06 -26.81 -1.44
N ARG A 332 -2.92 -25.58 -0.92
CA ARG A 332 -1.95 -24.60 -1.39
C ARG A 332 -0.78 -24.44 -0.44
N GLY A 333 -1.04 -24.31 0.85
CA GLY A 333 0.02 -24.01 1.81
C GLY A 333 -0.56 -23.65 3.17
N PHE A 334 -0.04 -22.57 3.73
CA PHE A 334 -0.40 -22.09 5.06
C PHE A 334 -0.94 -20.67 5.02
N GLY A 335 -1.81 -20.34 5.96
CA GLY A 335 -2.24 -18.98 6.25
C GLY A 335 -2.58 -18.84 7.72
N PHE A 336 -2.76 -17.61 8.19
CA PHE A 336 -3.15 -17.34 9.58
C PHE A 336 -4.61 -16.98 9.69
N ASN A 337 -5.24 -17.38 10.80
CA ASN A 337 -6.57 -16.93 11.17
C ASN A 337 -6.65 -16.63 12.67
N ALA A 338 -7.38 -15.57 12.99
CA ALA A 338 -7.78 -15.18 14.31
C ALA A 338 -9.11 -14.40 14.24
N PRO A 339 -10.03 -14.62 15.18
CA PRO A 339 -11.21 -13.77 15.30
C PRO A 339 -10.83 -12.32 15.49
N THR A 340 -11.56 -11.41 14.86
CA THR A 340 -11.34 -9.96 14.95
C THR A 340 -12.05 -9.36 16.16
N VAL A 341 -11.57 -8.20 16.63
CA VAL A 341 -12.29 -7.34 17.57
C VAL A 341 -12.89 -6.17 16.78
N PRO A 342 -14.20 -6.17 16.49
CA PRO A 342 -14.78 -5.29 15.47
C PRO A 342 -14.65 -3.79 15.74
N ASN A 343 -14.62 -3.42 17.03
CA ASN A 343 -14.62 -2.04 17.49
C ASN A 343 -13.25 -1.55 18.01
N ALA A 344 -12.16 -2.26 17.70
CA ALA A 344 -10.82 -1.89 18.14
C ALA A 344 -9.73 -2.18 17.09
N GLY A 345 -8.68 -1.37 17.13
CA GLY A 345 -7.37 -1.66 16.56
C GLY A 345 -6.34 -1.97 17.63
N ARG A 346 -5.15 -2.37 17.20
CA ARG A 346 -3.99 -2.64 18.06
C ARG A 346 -2.87 -1.67 17.76
N ILE A 347 -2.44 -0.88 18.76
CA ILE A 347 -1.18 -0.14 18.66
C ILE A 347 -0.04 -1.13 18.86
N VAL A 348 0.67 -1.46 17.78
CA VAL A 348 1.80 -2.41 17.79
C VAL A 348 3.07 -1.72 18.28
N VAL A 349 3.32 -0.51 17.78
CA VAL A 349 4.42 0.34 18.23
C VAL A 349 3.86 1.72 18.55
N SER A 350 3.97 2.10 19.82
CA SER A 350 3.56 3.44 20.26
C SER A 350 4.50 4.50 19.68
N ILE A 351 3.98 5.65 19.31
CA ILE A 351 4.75 6.84 18.97
C ILE A 351 5.58 7.27 20.19
N THR A 352 6.86 7.56 20.00
CA THR A 352 7.73 8.11 21.05
C THR A 352 8.48 9.35 20.56
N ARG A 353 9.12 10.08 21.48
CA ARG A 353 9.95 11.26 21.13
C ARG A 353 11.28 10.88 20.47
N SER A 354 11.69 9.61 20.57
CA SER A 354 12.96 9.11 20.03
C SER A 354 12.69 8.17 18.86
N ASN A 355 13.01 8.63 17.66
CA ASN A 355 12.68 7.91 16.45
C ASN A 355 13.57 6.69 16.21
N SER A 356 14.77 6.61 16.78
CA SER A 356 15.70 5.49 16.56
C SER A 356 15.21 4.18 17.19
N ASN A 357 14.74 4.23 18.44
CA ASN A 357 14.16 3.06 19.13
C ASN A 357 12.83 2.64 18.49
N ASN A 358 12.00 3.62 18.09
CA ASN A 358 10.75 3.34 17.38
C ASN A 358 10.99 2.71 16.01
N ALA A 359 11.97 3.20 15.24
CA ALA A 359 12.31 2.61 13.95
C ALA A 359 12.74 1.15 14.09
N ALA A 360 13.51 0.80 15.12
CA ALA A 360 13.88 -0.59 15.40
C ALA A 360 12.66 -1.44 15.77
N ALA A 361 11.77 -0.95 16.63
CA ALA A 361 10.55 -1.65 17.00
C ALA A 361 9.60 -1.86 15.81
N ILE A 362 9.45 -0.85 14.94
CA ILE A 362 8.66 -0.95 13.71
C ILE A 362 9.28 -2.00 12.78
N ARG A 363 10.59 -1.95 12.54
CA ARG A 363 11.27 -2.94 11.69
C ARG A 363 11.09 -4.37 12.20
N ASN A 364 11.15 -4.59 13.52
CA ASN A 364 10.93 -5.91 14.11
C ASN A 364 9.48 -6.39 13.98
N ALA A 365 8.52 -5.47 13.96
CA ALA A 365 7.10 -5.79 13.81
C ALA A 365 6.70 -6.08 12.36
N THR A 366 7.45 -5.57 11.38
CA THR A 366 7.17 -5.67 9.93
C THR A 366 8.18 -6.58 9.21
N VAL A 367 8.64 -7.66 9.86
CA VAL A 367 9.47 -8.68 9.19
C VAL A 367 8.56 -9.75 8.56
N PRO A 368 9.01 -10.49 7.54
CA PRO A 368 8.16 -11.46 6.84
C PRO A 368 7.55 -12.50 7.77
N GLU A 369 6.36 -12.97 7.40
CA GLU A 369 5.63 -13.99 8.16
C GLU A 369 6.41 -15.30 8.28
N VAL A 370 6.18 -16.03 9.37
CA VAL A 370 6.85 -17.31 9.64
C VAL A 370 5.84 -18.42 9.94
N PHE A 371 6.07 -19.61 9.38
CA PHE A 371 5.19 -20.77 9.51
C PHE A 371 5.84 -21.89 10.31
N LEU A 372 5.08 -22.47 11.23
CA LEU A 372 5.44 -23.66 11.98
C LEU A 372 5.25 -24.89 11.09
N LYS A 373 6.27 -25.74 10.98
CA LYS A 373 6.21 -26.97 10.17
C LYS A 373 5.09 -27.92 10.58
N ASN A 374 4.77 -27.98 11.88
CA ASN A 374 3.74 -28.85 12.43
C ASN A 374 2.43 -28.11 12.73
N GLY A 375 2.26 -26.89 12.20
CA GLY A 375 1.16 -26.00 12.55
C GLY A 375 1.23 -25.50 14.00
N GLY A 376 0.17 -24.80 14.43
CA GLY A 376 0.02 -24.31 15.80
C GLY A 376 -0.22 -22.81 15.89
N SER A 377 -0.06 -22.28 17.10
CA SER A 377 -0.25 -20.85 17.39
C SER A 377 1.05 -20.08 17.24
N LEU A 378 0.99 -18.88 16.65
CA LEU A 378 2.11 -17.96 16.70
C LEU A 378 2.34 -17.45 18.13
N PRO A 379 3.60 -17.23 18.53
CA PRO A 379 3.90 -16.61 19.83
C PRO A 379 3.40 -15.17 19.87
N SER A 380 3.17 -14.64 21.08
CA SER A 380 2.59 -13.29 21.27
C SER A 380 3.48 -12.14 20.76
N ASN A 381 4.77 -12.39 20.59
CA ASN A 381 5.75 -11.47 20.02
C ASN A 381 6.06 -11.74 18.54
N ALA A 382 5.24 -12.56 17.87
CA ALA A 382 5.37 -12.77 16.44
C ALA A 382 5.23 -11.45 15.66
N PRO A 383 5.80 -11.38 14.45
CA PRO A 383 5.58 -10.26 13.53
C PRO A 383 4.09 -10.04 13.25
N ILE A 384 3.76 -8.91 12.63
CA ILE A 384 2.41 -8.74 12.07
C ILE A 384 2.19 -9.85 11.03
N SER A 385 0.99 -10.40 11.02
CA SER A 385 0.60 -11.47 10.11
C SER A 385 -0.82 -11.22 9.61
N ALA A 386 -1.09 -11.62 8.36
CA ALA A 386 -2.39 -11.56 7.70
C ALA A 386 -3.38 -12.55 8.35
N ALA A 387 -3.77 -12.26 9.59
CA ALA A 387 -4.46 -13.16 10.49
C ALA A 387 -5.88 -12.70 10.84
N ALA A 388 -6.21 -11.42 10.67
CA ALA A 388 -7.54 -10.94 11.04
C ALA A 388 -8.60 -11.50 10.07
N GLY A 389 -9.50 -12.35 10.57
CA GLY A 389 -10.48 -13.05 9.72
C GLY A 389 -11.36 -12.18 8.83
N TYR A 390 -11.48 -10.89 9.17
CA TYR A 390 -12.15 -9.84 8.40
C TYR A 390 -11.37 -8.51 8.52
N SER A 391 -11.84 -7.45 7.87
CA SER A 391 -11.21 -6.13 7.85
C SER A 391 -12.05 -5.11 8.65
N PRO A 392 -11.91 -5.04 9.99
CA PRO A 392 -12.67 -4.13 10.88
C PRO A 392 -12.08 -2.71 10.89
N VAL A 393 -12.02 -2.09 9.71
CA VAL A 393 -11.35 -0.80 9.48
C VAL A 393 -11.87 0.32 10.41
N ALA A 394 -13.19 0.36 10.66
CA ALA A 394 -13.80 1.35 11.54
C ALA A 394 -13.28 1.27 12.99
N GLY A 395 -13.08 0.05 13.50
CA GLY A 395 -12.52 -0.19 14.84
C GLY A 395 -11.08 0.32 14.94
N ALA A 396 -10.27 0.07 13.91
CA ALA A 396 -8.89 0.54 13.84
C ALA A 396 -8.78 2.07 13.85
N PHE A 397 -9.60 2.76 13.06
CA PHE A 397 -9.65 4.23 13.06
C PHE A 397 -10.20 4.80 14.38
N THR A 398 -11.13 4.10 15.03
CA THR A 398 -11.62 4.48 16.37
C THR A 398 -10.49 4.43 17.40
N THR A 399 -9.68 3.37 17.39
CA THR A 399 -8.49 3.30 18.24
C THR A 399 -7.45 4.34 17.88
N ALA A 400 -7.21 4.60 16.60
CA ALA A 400 -6.30 5.66 16.16
C ALA A 400 -6.73 7.04 16.68
N LEU A 401 -8.03 7.34 16.63
CA LEU A 401 -8.60 8.57 17.17
C LEU A 401 -8.39 8.69 18.67
N GLN A 402 -8.73 7.64 19.43
CA GLN A 402 -8.54 7.62 20.89
C GLN A 402 -7.06 7.78 21.26
N TYR A 403 -6.17 7.05 20.57
CA TYR A 403 -4.74 7.10 20.79
C TYR A 403 -4.19 8.51 20.50
N LEU A 404 -4.40 9.02 19.29
CA LEU A 404 -3.89 10.32 18.87
C LEU A 404 -4.54 11.50 19.63
N SER A 405 -5.74 11.34 20.17
CA SER A 405 -6.40 12.36 21.00
C SER A 405 -5.99 12.31 22.48
N GLY A 406 -5.12 11.38 22.87
CA GLY A 406 -4.62 11.26 24.24
C GLY A 406 -5.60 10.60 25.21
N GLN A 407 -6.55 9.80 24.72
CA GLN A 407 -7.60 9.16 25.51
C GLN A 407 -7.26 7.73 25.95
N THR A 408 -6.09 7.21 25.56
CA THR A 408 -5.61 5.87 25.95
C THR A 408 -4.69 5.93 27.17
N ASN A 409 -4.47 4.79 27.82
CA ASN A 409 -3.56 4.68 28.97
C ASN A 409 -2.08 4.96 28.63
N ASN A 410 -1.70 4.79 27.37
CA ASN A 410 -0.37 5.09 26.86
C ASN A 410 -0.50 5.97 25.62
N PRO A 411 -0.78 7.28 25.78
CA PRO A 411 -0.99 8.18 24.64
C PRO A 411 0.35 8.52 23.96
N PRO A 412 0.34 9.02 22.71
CA PRO A 412 1.55 9.55 22.09
C PRO A 412 2.05 10.77 22.88
N PRO A 413 3.36 11.07 22.82
CA PRO A 413 3.91 12.25 23.48
C PRO A 413 3.22 13.54 23.06
N THR A 414 3.13 14.52 23.95
CA THR A 414 2.66 15.85 23.56
C THR A 414 3.60 16.49 22.54
N THR A 415 3.03 17.00 21.44
CA THR A 415 3.72 17.76 20.38
C THR A 415 2.82 18.91 19.90
N CYS A 416 3.42 19.98 19.41
CA CYS A 416 2.79 21.06 18.65
C CYS A 416 2.61 20.69 17.17
N GLY A 417 3.27 19.62 16.71
CA GLY A 417 3.15 19.11 15.35
C GLY A 417 1.76 18.54 15.04
N LYS A 418 1.40 18.58 13.76
CA LYS A 418 0.15 17.97 13.26
C LYS A 418 0.21 16.45 13.38
N LYS A 419 -0.97 15.85 13.55
CA LYS A 419 -1.16 14.40 13.66
C LYS A 419 -1.75 13.88 12.35
N TYR A 420 -1.26 12.72 11.93
CA TYR A 420 -1.66 12.08 10.68
C TYR A 420 -1.86 10.58 10.89
N VAL A 421 -2.76 10.02 10.09
CA VAL A 421 -2.89 8.58 9.90
C VAL A 421 -2.48 8.25 8.46
N ILE A 422 -1.72 7.18 8.28
CA ILE A 422 -1.49 6.56 6.98
C ILE A 422 -2.13 5.18 7.04
N PHE A 423 -3.17 4.96 6.25
CA PHE A 423 -3.83 3.67 6.14
C PHE A 423 -3.33 2.95 4.89
N ILE A 424 -2.69 1.80 5.09
CA ILE A 424 -2.19 0.94 4.00
C ILE A 424 -3.06 -0.31 4.00
N THR A 425 -3.75 -0.57 2.89
CA THR A 425 -4.68 -1.69 2.76
C THR A 425 -4.64 -2.30 1.36
N ASP A 426 -4.93 -3.58 1.31
CA ASP A 426 -5.10 -4.38 0.10
C ASP A 426 -6.58 -4.54 -0.31
N GLY A 427 -7.51 -4.10 0.53
CA GLY A 427 -8.91 -4.43 0.37
C GLY A 427 -9.90 -3.42 0.91
N GLN A 428 -11.14 -3.88 1.05
CA GLN A 428 -12.28 -3.08 1.50
C GLN A 428 -12.65 -3.45 2.94
N PRO A 429 -13.31 -2.56 3.70
CA PRO A 429 -13.90 -2.93 4.98
C PRO A 429 -14.94 -4.06 4.81
N THR A 430 -14.75 -5.16 5.55
CA THR A 430 -15.64 -6.33 5.52
C THR A 430 -16.31 -6.61 6.85
N GLN A 431 -16.01 -5.84 7.89
CA GLN A 431 -16.68 -5.95 9.19
C GLN A 431 -16.99 -4.58 9.82
N GLY A 432 -18.24 -4.42 10.26
CA GLY A 432 -18.70 -3.22 10.97
C GLY A 432 -18.44 -3.30 12.48
N LEU A 433 -18.58 -2.17 13.17
CA LEU A 433 -18.35 -2.00 14.61
C LEU A 433 -19.21 -2.94 15.48
N GLY A 434 -20.39 -3.33 14.98
CA GLY A 434 -21.30 -4.26 15.65
C GLY A 434 -20.96 -5.74 15.45
N GLY A 435 -19.88 -6.08 14.73
CA GLY A 435 -19.45 -7.44 14.45
C GLY A 435 -20.08 -8.09 13.22
N ASN A 436 -21.11 -7.47 12.64
CA ASN A 436 -21.70 -7.90 11.37
C ASN A 436 -20.66 -7.81 10.24
N VAL A 437 -20.65 -8.84 9.40
CA VAL A 437 -19.74 -8.95 8.25
C VAL A 437 -20.47 -8.64 6.94
N TYR A 438 -19.73 -8.20 5.93
CA TYR A 438 -20.29 -7.83 4.62
C TYR A 438 -19.36 -8.30 3.51
N PRO A 439 -19.91 -8.75 2.37
CA PRO A 439 -19.07 -9.08 1.23
C PRO A 439 -18.43 -7.79 0.66
N PRO A 440 -17.21 -7.88 0.10
CA PRO A 440 -16.56 -6.74 -0.56
C PRO A 440 -17.44 -6.17 -1.68
N LEU A 441 -17.51 -4.84 -1.84
CA LEU A 441 -18.37 -4.24 -2.88
C LEU A 441 -17.82 -4.60 -4.26
N GLY A 442 -18.72 -4.92 -5.19
CA GLY A 442 -18.36 -5.25 -6.56
C GLY A 442 -17.95 -6.71 -6.78
N SER A 443 -17.69 -7.47 -5.71
CA SER A 443 -17.35 -8.89 -5.82
C SER A 443 -18.53 -9.75 -6.26
N ALA A 444 -18.23 -10.96 -6.71
CA ALA A 444 -19.26 -11.96 -7.02
C ALA A 444 -20.17 -12.20 -5.81
N ALA A 445 -19.62 -12.17 -4.58
CA ALA A 445 -20.37 -12.30 -3.34
C ALA A 445 -21.33 -11.11 -3.12
N ALA A 446 -20.89 -9.87 -3.35
CA ALA A 446 -21.77 -8.71 -3.24
C ALA A 446 -22.97 -8.79 -4.19
N GLY A 447 -22.77 -9.32 -5.40
CA GLY A 447 -23.86 -9.59 -6.34
C GLY A 447 -24.86 -10.61 -5.80
N ILE A 448 -24.39 -11.72 -5.24
CA ILE A 448 -25.24 -12.77 -4.66
C ILE A 448 -26.09 -12.21 -3.51
N PHE A 449 -25.52 -11.40 -2.62
CA PHE A 449 -26.19 -10.92 -1.41
C PHE A 449 -26.84 -9.53 -1.56
N GLY A 450 -26.90 -8.97 -2.78
CA GLY A 450 -27.57 -7.69 -3.03
C GLY A 450 -26.91 -6.50 -2.35
N VAL A 451 -25.58 -6.50 -2.24
CA VAL A 451 -24.84 -5.33 -1.74
C VAL A 451 -24.78 -4.24 -2.80
N THR A 452 -25.11 -3.01 -2.41
CA THR A 452 -25.24 -1.88 -3.32
C THR A 452 -23.88 -1.23 -3.60
N SER A 453 -23.49 -1.18 -4.88
CA SER A 453 -22.31 -0.46 -5.36
C SER A 453 -22.41 1.05 -5.15
N ILE A 454 -21.26 1.73 -5.12
CA ILE A 454 -21.13 3.17 -4.87
C ILE A 454 -20.18 3.83 -5.86
N THR A 455 -20.15 5.16 -5.78
CA THR A 455 -19.03 6.02 -6.17
C THR A 455 -18.44 6.68 -4.92
N ALA A 456 -17.29 7.34 -5.04
CA ALA A 456 -16.71 8.09 -3.94
C ALA A 456 -17.65 9.17 -3.37
N SER A 457 -18.53 9.76 -4.19
CA SER A 457 -19.51 10.77 -3.75
C SER A 457 -20.81 10.21 -3.17
N THR A 458 -21.11 8.93 -3.42
CA THR A 458 -22.36 8.28 -2.99
C THR A 458 -22.12 7.19 -1.94
N TRP A 459 -20.98 7.23 -1.24
CA TRP A 459 -20.56 6.19 -0.32
C TRP A 459 -21.57 5.86 0.78
N SER A 460 -22.42 6.80 1.17
CA SER A 460 -23.44 6.61 2.20
C SER A 460 -24.69 5.87 1.73
N SER A 461 -24.84 5.60 0.43
CA SER A 461 -26.02 4.91 -0.13
C SER A 461 -25.91 3.39 -0.11
N THR A 462 -24.75 2.82 0.25
CA THR A 462 -24.59 1.37 0.33
C THR A 462 -25.28 0.80 1.57
N ASN A 463 -25.74 -0.44 1.45
CA ASN A 463 -26.19 -1.26 2.57
C ASN A 463 -25.04 -2.00 3.29
N ASN A 464 -23.79 -1.84 2.84
CA ASN A 464 -22.61 -2.34 3.54
C ASN A 464 -22.20 -1.37 4.67
N ARG A 465 -22.54 -1.70 5.92
CA ARG A 465 -22.20 -0.82 7.05
C ARG A 465 -20.71 -0.78 7.39
N ALA A 466 -19.94 -1.82 7.08
CA ALA A 466 -18.50 -1.79 7.31
C ALA A 466 -17.86 -0.61 6.55
N VAL A 467 -18.29 -0.39 5.30
CA VAL A 467 -17.85 0.75 4.49
C VAL A 467 -18.31 2.07 5.09
N THR A 468 -19.59 2.22 5.40
CA THR A 468 -20.12 3.50 5.90
C THR A 468 -19.51 3.88 7.25
N GLU A 469 -19.35 2.91 8.16
CA GLU A 469 -18.79 3.12 9.49
C GLU A 469 -17.29 3.43 9.43
N ALA A 470 -16.55 2.80 8.51
CA ALA A 470 -15.13 3.11 8.31
C ALA A 470 -14.91 4.54 7.80
N ILE A 471 -15.70 4.98 6.82
CA ILE A 471 -15.63 6.37 6.31
C ILE A 471 -16.02 7.37 7.40
N GLN A 472 -17.06 7.09 8.20
CA GLN A 472 -17.44 7.92 9.34
C GLN A 472 -16.33 7.98 10.40
N ALA A 473 -15.64 6.87 10.70
CA ALA A 473 -14.51 6.86 11.62
C ALA A 473 -13.35 7.74 11.12
N VAL A 474 -13.11 7.78 9.81
CA VAL A 474 -12.16 8.73 9.20
C VAL A 474 -12.64 10.17 9.30
N GLN A 475 -13.94 10.45 9.11
CA GLN A 475 -14.49 11.80 9.33
C GLN A 475 -14.30 12.25 10.78
N ASN A 476 -14.41 11.34 11.75
CA ASN A 476 -14.17 11.65 13.16
C ASN A 476 -12.71 12.02 13.43
N LEU A 477 -11.74 11.34 12.81
CA LEU A 477 -10.32 11.75 12.82
C LEU A 477 -10.16 13.18 12.28
N GLN A 478 -10.76 13.46 11.12
CA GLN A 478 -10.68 14.77 10.48
C GLN A 478 -11.30 15.88 11.35
N SER A 479 -12.38 15.58 12.07
CA SER A 479 -13.03 16.53 13.00
C SER A 479 -12.10 16.97 14.15
N GLN A 480 -11.11 16.14 14.50
CA GLN A 480 -10.05 16.46 15.47
C GLN A 480 -8.78 17.04 14.82
N GLY A 481 -8.84 17.37 13.52
CA GLY A 481 -7.70 17.88 12.76
C GLY A 481 -6.60 16.84 12.48
N ILE A 482 -6.96 15.55 12.51
CA ILE A 482 -6.07 14.44 12.16
C ILE A 482 -6.37 14.03 10.71
N ASN A 483 -5.47 14.37 9.79
CA ASN A 483 -5.64 14.03 8.37
C ASN A 483 -5.27 12.56 8.11
N THR A 484 -5.99 11.90 7.22
CA THR A 484 -5.78 10.50 6.86
C THR A 484 -5.37 10.36 5.40
N TYR A 485 -4.18 9.83 5.16
CA TYR A 485 -3.73 9.37 3.84
C TYR A 485 -4.12 7.90 3.67
N VAL A 486 -4.55 7.52 2.46
CA VAL A 486 -4.97 6.15 2.13
C VAL A 486 -4.11 5.65 0.97
N LEU A 487 -3.48 4.48 1.16
CA LEU A 487 -2.69 3.78 0.16
C LEU A 487 -3.31 2.40 -0.08
N GLY A 488 -3.92 2.23 -1.24
CA GLY A 488 -4.41 0.95 -1.74
C GLY A 488 -3.30 0.18 -2.46
N VAL A 489 -3.09 -1.08 -2.09
CA VAL A 489 -2.07 -1.96 -2.64
C VAL A 489 -2.73 -3.12 -3.38
N GLY A 490 -2.31 -3.40 -4.61
CA GLY A 490 -2.77 -4.55 -5.38
C GLY A 490 -4.08 -4.36 -6.15
N SER A 491 -4.60 -5.46 -6.69
CA SER A 491 -5.64 -5.39 -7.74
C SER A 491 -7.06 -5.20 -7.26
N ALA A 492 -7.37 -5.58 -6.02
CA ALA A 492 -8.71 -5.40 -5.46
C ALA A 492 -9.09 -3.91 -5.25
N VAL A 493 -8.11 -3.00 -5.34
CA VAL A 493 -8.29 -1.57 -5.09
C VAL A 493 -7.69 -0.67 -6.18
N ASN A 494 -7.23 -1.27 -7.29
CA ASN A 494 -6.74 -0.53 -8.45
C ASN A 494 -7.38 -1.06 -9.75
N PRO A 495 -8.31 -0.31 -10.37
CA PRO A 495 -8.97 -0.74 -11.60
C PRO A 495 -8.08 -0.72 -12.84
N ASN A 496 -6.93 -0.04 -12.81
CA ASN A 496 -6.08 0.18 -13.99
C ASN A 496 -4.95 -0.85 -14.10
N ILE A 497 -5.29 -2.14 -14.11
CA ILE A 497 -4.30 -3.22 -14.20
C ILE A 497 -4.31 -3.84 -15.60
N PRO A 498 -3.16 -3.83 -16.31
CA PRO A 498 -3.03 -4.51 -17.60
C PRO A 498 -3.42 -6.00 -17.51
N GLY A 499 -4.22 -6.48 -18.45
CA GLY A 499 -4.64 -7.90 -18.51
C GLY A 499 -5.93 -8.23 -17.74
N THR A 500 -6.57 -7.26 -17.09
CA THR A 500 -7.88 -7.45 -16.43
C THR A 500 -9.05 -7.52 -17.42
N THR A 501 -10.04 -8.36 -17.11
CA THR A 501 -11.36 -8.34 -17.75
C THR A 501 -12.21 -7.18 -17.24
N ALA A 502 -13.25 -6.79 -17.99
CA ALA A 502 -14.17 -5.71 -17.56
C ALA A 502 -14.86 -6.00 -16.22
N ALA A 503 -15.14 -7.28 -15.92
CA ALA A 503 -15.73 -7.68 -14.65
C ALA A 503 -14.73 -7.51 -13.48
N GLN A 504 -13.46 -7.87 -13.69
CA GLN A 504 -12.40 -7.69 -12.69
C GLN A 504 -12.15 -6.20 -12.42
N GLN A 505 -12.15 -5.37 -13.47
CA GLN A 505 -12.03 -3.92 -13.32
C GLN A 505 -13.18 -3.32 -12.53
N ALA A 506 -14.41 -3.81 -12.72
CA ALA A 506 -15.59 -3.29 -12.04
C ALA A 506 -15.53 -3.50 -10.51
N GLU A 507 -14.99 -4.63 -10.06
CA GLU A 507 -14.76 -4.86 -8.63
C GLU A 507 -13.66 -3.97 -8.07
N ALA A 508 -12.49 -3.96 -8.71
CA ALA A 508 -11.38 -3.11 -8.32
C ALA A 508 -11.76 -1.62 -8.27
N GLN A 509 -12.67 -1.23 -9.16
CA GLN A 509 -13.26 0.11 -9.20
C GLN A 509 -14.09 0.41 -7.95
N GLN A 510 -14.87 -0.54 -7.43
CA GLN A 510 -15.60 -0.37 -6.17
C GLN A 510 -14.64 -0.20 -4.99
N GLY A 511 -13.59 -1.01 -4.91
CA GLY A 511 -12.54 -0.84 -3.92
C GLY A 511 -11.91 0.55 -3.97
N SER A 512 -11.54 1.02 -5.16
CA SER A 512 -10.99 2.37 -5.34
C SER A 512 -11.94 3.48 -4.89
N TYR A 513 -13.25 3.35 -5.13
CA TYR A 513 -14.24 4.35 -4.69
C TYR A 513 -14.35 4.41 -3.17
N VAL A 514 -14.27 3.26 -2.48
CA VAL A 514 -14.23 3.22 -1.03
C VAL A 514 -12.98 3.94 -0.50
N LEU A 515 -11.80 3.62 -1.03
CA LEU A 515 -10.54 4.24 -0.60
C LEU A 515 -10.51 5.75 -0.91
N GLN A 516 -11.03 6.14 -2.07
CA GLN A 516 -11.16 7.53 -2.48
C GLN A 516 -12.11 8.31 -1.56
N ALA A 517 -13.24 7.70 -1.16
CA ALA A 517 -14.16 8.30 -0.18
C ALA A 517 -13.50 8.46 1.20
N MET A 518 -12.70 7.48 1.64
CA MET A 518 -11.92 7.60 2.88
C MET A 518 -10.88 8.74 2.81
N ALA A 519 -10.13 8.86 1.72
CA ALA A 519 -9.15 9.94 1.55
C ALA A 519 -9.82 11.33 1.54
N GLN A 520 -10.99 11.46 0.89
CA GLN A 520 -11.79 12.69 0.90
C GLN A 520 -12.32 13.01 2.30
N ALA A 521 -12.88 12.02 3.00
CA ALA A 521 -13.33 12.15 4.38
C ALA A 521 -12.20 12.52 5.34
N GLY A 522 -10.98 12.05 5.07
CA GLY A 522 -9.76 12.28 5.84
C GLY A 522 -8.97 13.53 5.46
N GLY A 523 -9.52 14.40 4.59
CA GLY A 523 -8.93 15.69 4.26
C GLY A 523 -7.71 15.66 3.32
N THR A 524 -7.37 14.52 2.71
CA THR A 524 -6.22 14.39 1.79
C THR A 524 -6.60 14.37 0.31
N GLN A 525 -7.90 14.49 0.01
CA GLN A 525 -8.53 14.57 -1.30
C GLN A 525 -8.42 13.33 -2.20
N ASN A 526 -7.23 12.74 -2.37
CA ASN A 526 -7.01 11.59 -3.25
C ASN A 526 -6.34 10.45 -2.50
N TYR A 527 -6.74 9.22 -2.82
CA TYR A 527 -6.00 8.03 -2.37
C TYR A 527 -4.81 7.76 -3.30
N TYR A 528 -3.84 7.00 -2.81
CA TYR A 528 -2.72 6.50 -3.59
C TYR A 528 -2.98 5.04 -3.96
N SER A 529 -2.68 4.65 -5.20
CA SER A 529 -2.79 3.27 -5.67
C SER A 529 -1.41 2.73 -6.03
N ALA A 530 -1.10 1.50 -5.65
CA ALA A 530 0.15 0.83 -5.95
C ALA A 530 -0.08 -0.60 -6.43
N THR A 531 0.60 -1.02 -7.49
CA THR A 531 0.50 -2.38 -8.06
C THR A 531 1.83 -3.12 -8.07
N THR A 532 2.92 -2.43 -7.75
CA THR A 532 4.25 -3.00 -7.59
C THR A 532 4.85 -2.55 -6.27
N GLN A 533 5.86 -3.27 -5.77
CA GLN A 533 6.56 -2.88 -4.54
C GLN A 533 7.21 -1.49 -4.67
N ALA A 534 7.72 -1.15 -5.86
CA ALA A 534 8.27 0.18 -6.14
C ALA A 534 7.21 1.28 -6.06
N ASP A 535 5.98 1.00 -6.52
CA ASP A 535 4.86 1.95 -6.41
C ASP A 535 4.49 2.19 -4.95
N VAL A 536 4.45 1.13 -4.12
CA VAL A 536 4.17 1.24 -2.68
C VAL A 536 5.22 2.14 -2.02
N GLN A 537 6.50 1.89 -2.28
CA GLN A 537 7.61 2.70 -1.75
C GLN A 537 7.53 4.16 -2.22
N SER A 538 7.22 4.39 -3.50
CA SER A 538 7.07 5.72 -4.09
C SER A 538 5.90 6.49 -3.49
N ALA A 539 4.72 5.86 -3.39
CA ALA A 539 3.54 6.45 -2.77
C ALA A 539 3.79 6.83 -1.31
N LEU A 540 4.41 5.94 -0.54
CA LEU A 540 4.71 6.21 0.86
C LEU A 540 5.75 7.32 1.02
N ASN A 541 6.79 7.36 0.19
CA ASN A 541 7.75 8.47 0.16
C ASN A 541 7.06 9.80 -0.17
N ASN A 542 6.13 9.82 -1.13
CA ASN A 542 5.37 11.02 -1.50
C ASN A 542 4.47 11.50 -0.36
N ILE A 543 3.77 10.59 0.33
CA ILE A 543 2.94 10.90 1.50
C ILE A 543 3.81 11.53 2.61
N ILE A 544 4.92 10.88 2.95
CA ILE A 544 5.82 11.33 4.01
C ILE A 544 6.49 12.67 3.66
N ALA A 545 6.93 12.84 2.41
CA ALA A 545 7.46 14.11 1.94
C ALA A 545 6.41 15.24 2.02
N ASN A 546 5.14 14.95 1.71
CA ASN A 546 4.05 15.91 1.84
C ASN A 546 3.79 16.30 3.31
N ILE A 547 3.77 15.32 4.20
CA ILE A 547 3.64 15.55 5.65
C ILE A 547 4.79 16.42 6.15
N LEU A 548 6.02 16.05 5.82
CA LEU A 548 7.21 16.79 6.23
C LEU A 548 7.18 18.23 5.69
N GLY A 549 6.87 18.39 4.41
CA GLY A 549 6.73 19.70 3.77
C GLY A 549 5.72 20.59 4.50
N LYS A 550 4.53 20.04 4.84
CA LYS A 550 3.48 20.73 5.62
C LYS A 550 3.90 21.04 7.06
N SER A 551 4.76 20.24 7.66
CA SER A 551 5.21 20.43 9.04
C SER A 551 6.29 21.48 9.19
N VAL A 552 7.23 21.55 8.24
CA VAL A 552 8.25 22.60 8.20
C VAL A 552 7.61 24.00 8.11
N VAL A 553 6.47 24.13 7.40
CA VAL A 553 5.66 25.36 7.35
C VAL A 553 5.21 25.83 8.74
N SER A 554 4.82 24.88 9.60
CA SER A 554 4.21 25.15 10.90
C SER A 554 5.23 25.30 12.03
N SER A 555 6.45 24.81 11.87
CA SER A 555 7.50 24.81 12.90
C SER A 555 8.45 26.01 12.86
N TYR A 556 8.32 26.93 11.89
CA TYR A 556 9.06 28.20 11.92
C TYR A 556 8.55 29.11 13.04
N ALA A 557 9.02 28.85 14.26
CA ALA A 557 8.75 29.66 15.45
C ALA A 557 9.74 30.83 15.66
N ALA A 558 10.70 31.02 14.75
CA ALA A 558 11.44 32.28 14.61
C ALA A 558 11.93 32.38 13.15
N PRO A 559 11.71 33.50 12.45
CA PRO A 559 12.29 33.63 11.13
C PRO A 559 13.81 33.66 11.20
N PRO A 560 14.53 33.12 10.20
CA PRO A 560 15.97 33.28 10.12
C PRO A 560 16.31 34.78 10.11
N THR A 561 17.19 35.21 11.01
CA THR A 561 17.75 36.57 11.00
C THR A 561 19.22 36.54 10.61
N VAL A 562 19.64 37.54 9.85
CA VAL A 562 21.05 37.78 9.53
C VAL A 562 21.36 39.25 9.76
N THR A 563 22.44 39.52 10.50
CA THR A 563 22.90 40.88 10.76
C THR A 563 23.97 41.26 9.77
N VAL A 564 23.78 42.37 9.05
CA VAL A 564 24.77 42.93 8.13
C VAL A 564 24.90 44.42 8.41
N GLY A 565 26.07 44.83 8.91
CA GLY A 565 26.31 46.22 9.32
C GLY A 565 25.38 46.65 10.46
N SER A 566 24.67 47.77 10.27
CA SER A 566 23.72 48.33 11.25
C SER A 566 22.27 47.83 11.08
N LEU A 567 22.05 46.81 10.25
CA LEU A 567 20.73 46.27 9.95
C LEU A 567 20.66 44.77 10.30
N GLU A 568 19.53 44.36 10.87
CA GLU A 568 19.14 42.96 10.96
C GLU A 568 18.02 42.68 9.96
N PHE A 569 18.23 41.64 9.16
CA PHE A 569 17.32 41.22 8.12
C PHE A 569 16.46 40.10 8.65
N GLN A 570 15.15 40.25 8.52
CA GLN A 570 14.17 39.29 8.99
C GLN A 570 13.23 38.94 7.84
N LEU A 571 13.16 37.65 7.52
CA LEU A 571 12.14 37.12 6.63
C LEU A 571 10.81 37.02 7.40
N LYS A 572 9.67 37.32 6.80
CA LYS A 572 8.33 37.11 7.39
C LYS A 572 7.39 36.57 6.33
N ASN A 573 6.22 36.06 6.75
CA ASN A 573 5.15 35.64 5.85
C ASN A 573 5.59 34.66 4.76
N VAL A 574 6.47 33.71 5.09
CA VAL A 574 7.04 32.78 4.11
C VAL A 574 6.00 31.73 3.71
N ASN A 575 5.70 31.66 2.42
CA ASN A 575 4.97 30.57 1.77
C ASN A 575 5.95 29.44 1.39
N PRO A 576 5.88 28.29 2.05
CA PRO A 576 6.85 27.20 1.89
C PRO A 576 6.52 26.21 0.77
N VAL A 577 5.38 26.35 0.09
CA VAL A 577 5.07 25.58 -1.13
C VAL A 577 5.77 26.21 -2.33
N THR A 578 5.91 27.53 -2.33
CA THR A 578 6.48 28.31 -3.44
C THR A 578 7.84 28.93 -3.11
N GLY A 579 8.25 28.91 -1.83
CA GLY A 579 9.46 29.59 -1.34
C GLY A 579 9.31 31.12 -1.23
N GLN A 580 8.10 31.66 -1.38
CA GLN A 580 7.83 33.11 -1.38
C GLN A 580 7.84 33.66 0.04
N GLY A 581 8.15 34.95 0.25
CA GLY A 581 8.14 35.58 1.58
C GLY A 581 8.50 37.06 1.54
N ASP A 582 8.30 37.76 2.65
CA ASP A 582 8.58 39.19 2.79
C ASP A 582 9.90 39.43 3.52
N LEU A 583 10.82 40.18 2.91
CA LEU A 583 12.07 40.59 3.55
C LEU A 583 11.94 41.97 4.20
N PHE A 584 12.27 42.05 5.49
CA PHE A 584 12.32 43.28 6.27
C PHE A 584 13.76 43.55 6.71
N ALA A 585 14.17 44.82 6.71
CA ALA A 585 15.43 45.24 7.31
C ALA A 585 15.15 46.21 8.46
N TYR A 586 15.60 45.85 9.66
CA TYR A 586 15.42 46.64 10.87
C TYR A 586 16.75 47.26 11.31
N PRO A 587 16.80 48.57 11.59
CA PRO A 587 17.94 49.18 12.24
C PRO A 587 18.24 48.54 13.59
N LEU A 588 19.52 48.34 13.85
CA LEU A 588 20.02 48.13 15.20
C LEU A 588 20.20 49.49 15.88
N THR A 589 19.58 49.65 17.05
CA THR A 589 19.83 50.79 17.94
C THR A 589 21.25 50.75 18.47
N ALA A 590 21.76 51.87 19.01
CA ALA A 590 23.12 51.96 19.57
C ALA A 590 23.43 50.93 20.68
N ASN A 591 22.39 50.33 21.28
CA ASN A 591 22.48 49.32 22.31
C ASN A 591 22.35 47.87 21.76
N GLY A 592 22.39 47.70 20.43
CA GLY A 592 22.25 46.39 19.76
C GLY A 592 20.83 45.83 19.71
N SER A 593 19.82 46.59 20.17
CA SER A 593 18.41 46.17 20.11
C SER A 593 17.76 46.56 18.78
N LEU A 594 16.85 45.74 18.27
CA LEU A 594 16.11 46.02 17.04
C LEU A 594 15.16 47.22 17.17
N SER A 595 15.14 48.09 16.16
CA SER A 595 14.10 49.09 15.97
C SER A 595 12.73 48.42 15.81
N THR A 596 11.68 49.04 16.35
CA THR A 596 10.29 48.57 16.17
C THR A 596 9.73 48.88 14.79
N THR A 597 10.39 49.76 14.03
CA THR A 597 10.01 50.15 12.66
C THR A 597 11.08 49.70 11.67
N PRO A 598 10.73 49.01 10.57
CA PRO A 598 11.70 48.62 9.56
C PRO A 598 12.25 49.86 8.83
N ALA A 599 13.55 49.87 8.54
CA ALA A 599 14.18 50.88 7.68
C ALA A 599 13.66 50.77 6.25
N TRP A 600 13.44 49.54 5.79
CA TRP A 600 12.81 49.26 4.51
C TRP A 600 12.20 47.86 4.48
N THR A 601 11.28 47.66 3.53
CA THR A 601 10.68 46.37 3.21
C THR A 601 10.76 46.14 1.70
N ALA A 602 10.94 44.89 1.28
CA ALA A 602 11.00 44.56 -0.15
C ALA A 602 9.73 45.03 -0.89
N ASN A 603 8.56 44.92 -0.26
CA ASN A 603 7.28 45.38 -0.84
C ASN A 603 7.13 46.91 -0.89
N GLY A 604 7.76 47.66 0.02
CA GLY A 604 7.76 49.12 -0.01
C GLY A 604 8.63 49.70 -1.13
N ILE A 605 9.74 49.02 -1.47
CA ILE A 605 10.67 49.43 -2.53
C ILE A 605 10.20 48.95 -3.91
N MET A 606 9.68 47.72 -4.00
CA MET A 606 9.10 47.14 -5.21
C MET A 606 7.60 47.46 -5.28
N ASN A 607 7.21 48.69 -5.59
CA ASN A 607 5.80 49.02 -5.87
C ASN A 607 5.41 48.61 -7.31
N GLN A 608 4.12 48.66 -7.66
CA GLN A 608 3.61 48.23 -8.98
C GLN A 608 4.31 48.91 -10.16
N SER A 609 4.69 50.19 -10.02
CA SER A 609 5.42 50.94 -11.04
C SER A 609 6.87 50.44 -11.18
N ASN A 610 7.57 50.22 -10.07
CA ASN A 610 8.97 49.80 -10.08
C ASN A 610 9.14 48.35 -10.56
N ARG A 611 8.16 47.48 -10.28
CA ARG A 611 8.16 46.06 -10.68
C ARG A 611 8.10 45.84 -12.18
N GLN A 612 7.57 46.80 -12.95
CA GLN A 612 7.41 46.68 -14.40
C GLN A 612 8.64 47.16 -15.19
N SER A 613 9.59 47.84 -14.53
CA SER A 613 10.70 48.52 -15.20
C SER A 613 12.11 48.17 -14.69
N ALA A 614 12.27 47.63 -13.47
CA ALA A 614 13.59 47.37 -12.88
C ALA A 614 13.62 46.15 -11.93
N LEU A 615 14.82 45.54 -11.78
CA LEU A 615 15.17 44.57 -10.74
C LEU A 615 16.17 45.21 -9.77
N TYR A 616 16.01 44.99 -8.47
CA TYR A 616 16.97 45.48 -7.48
C TYR A 616 18.05 44.43 -7.25
N THR A 617 19.30 44.78 -7.56
CA THR A 617 20.47 43.92 -7.33
C THR A 617 21.34 44.53 -6.24
N THR A 618 21.86 43.72 -5.32
CA THR A 618 22.94 44.15 -4.43
C THR A 618 24.23 44.27 -5.24
N PRO A 619 24.84 45.46 -5.38
CA PRO A 619 26.14 45.54 -6.04
C PRO A 619 27.18 44.79 -5.22
N VAL A 620 28.08 44.07 -5.89
CA VAL A 620 29.29 43.52 -5.25
C VAL A 620 30.16 44.71 -4.82
N GLY A 621 30.09 45.09 -3.54
CA GLY A 621 30.96 46.09 -2.92
C GLY A 621 30.31 47.26 -2.14
N ALA A 622 28.99 47.32 -1.98
CA ALA A 622 28.34 48.42 -1.23
C ALA A 622 28.21 48.08 0.27
N THR A 623 28.94 48.78 1.15
CA THR A 623 29.07 48.45 2.57
C THR A 623 28.27 49.31 3.56
N SER A 624 27.39 50.24 3.16
CA SER A 624 26.82 51.11 4.22
C SER A 624 25.47 51.79 4.05
N THR A 625 24.70 51.71 2.96
CA THR A 625 23.35 52.32 2.96
C THR A 625 22.47 51.82 1.81
N ASN A 626 21.27 51.34 2.17
CA ASN A 626 20.11 51.08 1.33
C ASN A 626 20.18 49.83 0.43
N GLY A 627 19.16 48.98 0.54
CA GLY A 627 19.06 47.71 -0.18
C GLY A 627 19.07 47.90 -1.68
N GLY A 628 20.08 47.33 -2.35
CA GLY A 628 20.19 47.20 -3.80
C GLY A 628 20.18 48.51 -4.62
N SER A 629 20.75 48.47 -5.82
CA SER A 629 20.52 49.51 -6.83
C SER A 629 19.56 48.97 -7.88
N PRO A 630 18.55 49.75 -8.32
CA PRO A 630 17.66 49.34 -9.39
C PRO A 630 18.45 49.22 -10.70
N GLN A 631 18.43 48.03 -11.30
CA GLN A 631 18.90 47.78 -12.66
C GLN A 631 17.68 47.66 -13.59
N ALA A 632 17.68 48.42 -14.69
CA ALA A 632 16.62 48.31 -15.68
C ALA A 632 16.57 46.89 -16.26
N LEU A 633 15.36 46.35 -16.50
CA LEU A 633 15.19 44.99 -17.06
C LEU A 633 15.90 44.83 -18.42
N THR A 634 16.03 45.90 -19.20
CA THR A 634 16.81 45.95 -20.43
C THR A 634 18.32 45.79 -20.21
N ALA A 635 18.86 46.36 -19.14
CA ALA A 635 20.26 46.17 -18.76
C ALA A 635 20.50 44.74 -18.26
N VAL A 636 19.57 44.18 -17.48
CA VAL A 636 19.65 42.80 -17.00
C VAL A 636 19.54 41.79 -18.16
N ALA A 637 18.65 42.03 -19.13
CA ALA A 637 18.52 41.18 -20.32
C ALA A 637 19.78 41.15 -21.20
N SER A 638 20.67 42.12 -21.06
CA SER A 638 21.97 42.17 -21.76
C SER A 638 23.09 41.40 -21.04
N SER A 639 22.83 40.85 -19.85
CA SER A 639 23.78 40.04 -19.09
C SER A 639 23.75 38.54 -19.49
N ASN A 640 24.81 37.79 -19.15
CA ASN A 640 24.99 36.39 -19.57
C ASN A 640 23.80 35.50 -19.17
N SER A 641 23.14 34.87 -20.15
CA SER A 641 21.94 34.03 -19.97
C SER A 641 22.16 32.83 -19.03
N ALA A 642 23.42 32.45 -18.79
CA ALA A 642 23.80 31.43 -17.81
C ALA A 642 23.44 31.82 -16.36
N ALA A 643 23.38 33.12 -16.02
CA ALA A 643 23.03 33.59 -14.67
C ALA A 643 21.56 33.30 -14.30
N PHE A 644 20.70 33.05 -15.29
CA PHE A 644 19.28 32.75 -15.10
C PHE A 644 18.94 31.28 -15.39
N ALA A 645 19.94 30.44 -15.70
CA ALA A 645 19.75 29.06 -16.17
C ALA A 645 18.82 28.93 -17.38
N ILE A 646 18.69 29.98 -18.21
CA ILE A 646 17.83 29.98 -19.41
C ILE A 646 18.66 29.57 -20.63
N THR A 647 18.19 28.55 -21.36
CA THR A 647 18.87 27.94 -22.51
C THR A 647 18.79 28.75 -23.81
N ASN A 648 18.03 29.85 -23.81
CA ASN A 648 17.88 30.74 -24.96
C ASN A 648 18.90 31.89 -24.90
N THR A 649 19.62 32.14 -25.99
CA THR A 649 20.73 33.12 -26.05
C THR A 649 20.28 34.56 -26.29
N ASN A 650 18.99 34.80 -26.55
CA ASN A 650 18.43 36.14 -26.81
C ASN A 650 17.37 36.49 -25.76
N LEU A 651 17.81 36.92 -24.57
CA LEU A 651 16.90 37.38 -23.52
C LEU A 651 16.39 38.79 -23.86
N SER A 652 15.06 38.98 -23.83
CA SER A 652 14.43 40.31 -23.90
C SER A 652 14.00 40.78 -22.51
N ALA A 653 13.81 42.09 -22.31
CA ALA A 653 13.27 42.62 -21.05
C ALA A 653 11.92 41.98 -20.69
N ALA A 654 11.09 41.65 -21.68
CA ALA A 654 9.82 40.95 -21.50
C ALA A 654 10.01 39.47 -21.09
N THR A 655 11.07 38.81 -21.57
CA THR A 655 11.44 37.45 -21.17
C THR A 655 11.92 37.41 -19.72
N VAL A 656 12.76 38.37 -19.31
CA VAL A 656 13.23 38.49 -17.93
C VAL A 656 12.06 38.81 -16.99
N ALA A 657 11.16 39.70 -17.41
CA ALA A 657 9.92 39.99 -16.68
C ALA A 657 9.07 38.73 -16.51
N GLY A 658 8.81 37.97 -17.58
CA GLY A 658 7.98 36.76 -17.51
C GLY A 658 8.55 35.63 -16.63
N TYR A 659 9.86 35.60 -16.39
CA TYR A 659 10.51 34.65 -15.50
C TYR A 659 10.61 35.11 -14.04
N THR A 660 10.70 36.43 -13.80
CA THR A 660 10.84 37.02 -12.46
C THR A 660 9.52 37.52 -11.88
N ILE A 661 8.48 37.63 -12.72
CA ILE A 661 7.15 38.13 -12.40
C ILE A 661 6.11 37.11 -12.85
N ASN A 662 5.36 36.55 -11.90
CA ASN A 662 4.33 35.54 -12.19
C ASN A 662 3.22 36.11 -13.11
N PRO A 663 2.87 35.45 -14.24
CA PRO A 663 1.82 35.91 -15.16
C PRO A 663 0.38 35.73 -14.66
N SER A 664 0.11 35.16 -13.48
CA SER A 664 -1.26 34.99 -12.95
C SER A 664 -1.91 36.26 -12.37
N PHE A 665 -1.41 37.46 -12.69
CA PHE A 665 -1.85 38.73 -12.08
C PHE A 665 -3.24 39.24 -12.51
N ASN A 666 -4.01 38.47 -13.28
CA ASN A 666 -5.38 38.83 -13.67
C ASN A 666 -6.40 37.90 -13.00
N ARG A 667 -6.58 38.05 -11.68
CA ARG A 667 -7.86 38.00 -10.93
C ARG A 667 -7.59 38.02 -9.43
N SER A 668 -7.89 39.17 -8.82
CA SER A 668 -8.35 39.38 -7.43
C SER A 668 -8.16 38.22 -6.45
N TYR A 669 -7.01 38.18 -5.76
CA TYR A 669 -6.81 37.97 -4.31
C TYR A 669 -5.33 38.31 -3.99
N GLY A 670 -4.99 38.49 -2.72
CA GLY A 670 -3.85 39.25 -2.19
C GLY A 670 -2.42 38.89 -2.63
N GLN A 671 -1.49 39.75 -2.22
CA GLN A 671 -0.10 39.91 -2.69
C GLN A 671 0.80 38.67 -2.57
N ASP A 672 1.50 38.29 -3.66
CA ASP A 672 2.47 37.19 -3.71
C ASP A 672 3.72 37.56 -4.55
N TRP A 673 4.95 37.32 -4.06
CA TRP A 673 6.19 37.41 -4.86
C TRP A 673 7.30 36.42 -4.46
N CYS A 674 8.05 35.99 -5.49
CA CYS A 674 9.23 35.11 -5.43
C CYS A 674 10.50 35.96 -5.64
N MET A 675 11.57 35.74 -4.87
CA MET A 675 12.86 36.40 -5.06
C MET A 675 13.97 35.33 -5.07
N SER A 676 14.54 35.06 -6.25
CA SER A 676 15.82 34.35 -6.34
C SER A 676 16.95 35.33 -6.03
N ILE A 677 17.70 35.05 -4.96
CA ILE A 677 18.95 35.75 -4.66
C ILE A 677 20.04 35.07 -5.51
N CYS A 678 20.70 35.84 -6.38
CA CYS A 678 22.00 35.48 -6.95
C CYS A 678 23.12 36.10 -6.12
#